data_AF-A0A3C1HB11-F1
#
_entry.id   AF-A0A3C1HB11-F1
#
_cell.length_a   1.000
_cell.length_b   1.000
_cell.length_c   1.000
_cell.angle_alpha   90.00
_cell.angle_beta   90.00
_cell.angle_gamma   90.00
#
_symmetry.space_group_name_H-M   'P 1'
#
loop_
_entity.id
_entity.type
_entity.pdbx_description
1 polymer ?
#
loop_
_entity_poly.entity_id
_entity_poly.type
_entity_poly.pdbx_seq_one_letter_code
_entity_poly.pdbx_strand_id
1 'polypeptide(L)'
;MRALTFCLVLLGFSMLPAPAATIPHYINSSPFVGISNAIPQIDAVAFENRSLFEIFASVSSVDFFSPIARPFETYNTVNFTNTASGTMYGYPGFIFDTTYNTGVRRMGNWVNRGYIYGDVWMIIDATNIVNAGQGISTSMRGAIQMSGDNVNLSRSGLFTGGQEVGYSPYVSLHTRTNAFDEVTGELNVVDIYWGMGTNKVTLPLGISTPSVVSPRHTVQSRWGSFGGVNGFNNFQFGGTYNLTLTIPFGSLFGSLNTDNFGNYTVATYTNRIAETNFIHVVFYPTNSVTNGIFTTVTFPQNLNIQNATQIDNPGHTALVQFSSSYYDPTTLTTVTNYAFLEDDGAWLTNRFLAHNVSSATLRANQTQIPNTLLLTRESFLASETTFAAAAGYTNNFAFSPALFDSTDYVTNNPSIGYAAYRGSLTVGQNLYGGYTNAIPVGPRGLAGLPIDDITNYTGRVVIDAKKLNLDQVRVRAETAVIIHTDDLVGNKAPIIDAPLLSYDLKSTQPTLVVSNLVSRNASRLIGDVGAYSAQWVNTSTNGGSTNTYYFSMLIVDPYLTVTQGVVLQDLKLRGTNVVLHDTFNVGRSFVIDAKALTVTGSVTNGLNRDINAQSFLSVINFTNYGSLYASRDLNLGADRTTPYSNIVNYGTIDGGGVTLAADQFLNQSNVYAGYGSFAAYARSMRFLGSNSIYAYGDVILNAKDLYATNSVIYAGTSSSFGGGGMLVLNVTNSLSDGGVAASNTWYVTDGFSIAGKTLHGDLLGTTIYSTVAKFNEAVHYSEAHDAGVNPEGYTDNVAVGHLVLDGADFSSFRFSPSPGTTGRALYVDYLDLRNNATNYDDAITVDEGCVLYFANANISPKKLNHISNDRVRWVSTYAGPLSSTNVVYPGNITNVLNVALVTSSDLDSDNDGIANVNDPTPVWTAADINLSITLTNISKHIQVPLLSWNALNSVDSLGFQNYVTNSLEFVPDANHTVWTTLTNFTSPLAPPQWFTNHYLDRLGTNRLYRVRVHVQDP
;
A
#
# COMPACT_ATOMS: atom_id res chain seq x y z
N MET A 1 65.34 46.63 -76.86
CA MET A 1 66.31 47.29 -75.97
C MET A 1 65.74 47.29 -74.56
N ARG A 2 66.42 46.62 -73.60
CA ARG A 2 66.38 46.76 -72.11
C ARG A 2 65.07 46.42 -71.36
N ALA A 3 65.04 45.78 -70.19
CA ALA A 3 65.89 44.80 -69.48
C ALA A 3 65.09 44.29 -68.24
N LEU A 4 65.24 42.99 -67.95
CA LEU A 4 64.92 42.21 -66.74
C LEU A 4 63.47 41.99 -66.26
N THR A 5 63.25 40.72 -65.87
CA THR A 5 62.12 40.11 -65.13
C THR A 5 60.97 39.58 -66.00
N PHE A 6 60.85 38.23 -66.11
CA PHE A 6 59.67 37.48 -65.62
C PHE A 6 59.78 35.96 -65.86
N CYS A 7 59.27 35.23 -64.85
CA CYS A 7 58.68 33.89 -64.79
C CYS A 7 59.38 32.63 -65.33
N LEU A 8 59.58 31.68 -64.40
CA LEU A 8 59.44 30.25 -64.63
C LEU A 8 58.56 29.63 -63.53
N VAL A 9 57.60 28.81 -63.94
CA VAL A 9 56.60 28.10 -63.14
C VAL A 9 57.10 26.67 -62.89
N LEU A 10 57.11 26.20 -61.64
CA LEU A 10 57.19 24.78 -61.32
C LEU A 10 56.49 24.47 -59.99
N LEU A 11 55.74 23.37 -60.02
CA LEU A 11 54.76 22.88 -59.05
C LEU A 11 55.37 22.49 -57.70
N GLY A 12 54.77 23.00 -56.62
CA GLY A 12 54.88 22.46 -55.27
C GLY A 12 53.48 22.25 -54.70
N PHE A 13 52.92 21.05 -54.92
CA PHE A 13 51.73 20.61 -54.19
C PHE A 13 52.13 20.40 -52.73
N SER A 14 51.73 21.31 -51.85
CA SER A 14 51.69 21.03 -50.41
C SER A 14 50.65 19.94 -50.17
N MET A 15 51.12 18.80 -49.66
CA MET A 15 50.28 17.71 -49.19
C MET A 15 49.34 18.23 -48.11
N LEU A 16 48.05 18.29 -48.42
CA LEU A 16 47.00 18.19 -47.40
C LEU A 16 47.25 16.88 -46.64
N PRO A 17 47.16 16.84 -45.29
CA PRO A 17 47.19 15.57 -44.58
C PRO A 17 46.04 14.72 -45.10
N ALA A 18 46.36 13.58 -45.73
CA ALA A 18 45.38 12.56 -46.03
C ALA A 18 44.72 12.12 -44.72
N PRO A 19 43.39 11.93 -44.64
CA PRO A 19 42.76 11.29 -43.49
C PRO A 19 43.51 9.99 -43.18
N ALA A 20 44.04 9.89 -41.95
CA ALA A 20 44.73 8.70 -41.50
C ALA A 20 43.76 7.51 -41.57
N ALA A 21 44.23 6.37 -42.08
CA ALA A 21 43.41 5.17 -42.16
C ALA A 21 43.11 4.62 -40.75
N THR A 22 41.88 4.13 -40.54
CA THR A 22 41.47 3.44 -39.30
C THR A 22 42.50 2.39 -38.90
N ILE A 23 43.05 2.51 -37.70
CA ILE A 23 44.06 1.56 -37.22
C ILE A 23 43.37 0.29 -36.68
N PRO A 24 44.01 -0.89 -36.75
CA PRO A 24 43.39 -2.12 -36.25
C PRO A 24 43.14 -2.11 -34.74
N HIS A 25 44.03 -1.51 -33.96
CA HIS A 25 43.98 -1.57 -32.50
C HIS A 25 44.68 -0.37 -31.86
N TYR A 26 43.96 0.37 -31.03
CA TYR A 26 44.49 1.42 -30.16
C TYR A 26 44.59 0.90 -28.72
N ILE A 27 45.76 1.02 -28.10
CA ILE A 27 46.00 0.61 -26.71
C ILE A 27 46.46 1.82 -25.91
N ASN A 28 45.68 2.21 -24.89
CA ASN A 28 46.13 3.19 -23.90
C ASN A 28 46.87 2.49 -22.74
N SER A 29 48.19 2.54 -22.75
CA SER A 29 49.06 1.86 -21.77
C SER A 29 49.69 2.78 -20.73
N SER A 30 49.50 4.09 -20.83
CA SER A 30 50.05 5.11 -19.91
C SER A 30 49.00 6.18 -19.60
N PRO A 31 49.09 6.91 -18.47
CA PRO A 31 48.12 7.95 -18.15
C PRO A 31 47.99 8.98 -19.29
N PHE A 32 46.77 9.20 -19.74
CA PHE A 32 46.39 10.21 -20.71
C PHE A 32 45.44 11.22 -20.07
N VAL A 33 45.76 12.51 -20.19
CA VAL A 33 44.92 13.64 -19.75
C VAL A 33 44.81 14.62 -20.90
N GLY A 34 43.64 14.67 -21.55
CA GLY A 34 43.34 15.54 -22.68
C GLY A 34 42.53 16.75 -22.23
N ILE A 35 43.07 17.95 -22.47
CA ILE A 35 42.36 19.22 -22.27
C ILE A 35 42.11 19.90 -23.62
N SER A 36 40.88 20.36 -23.88
CA SER A 36 40.57 21.19 -25.05
C SER A 36 40.98 20.53 -26.40
N ASN A 37 41.67 21.28 -27.27
CA ASN A 37 42.17 20.87 -28.58
C ASN A 37 43.23 19.75 -28.55
N ALA A 38 43.63 19.23 -27.38
CA ALA A 38 44.61 18.16 -27.21
C ALA A 38 43.98 16.77 -27.04
N ILE A 39 42.67 16.62 -27.21
CA ILE A 39 41.98 15.33 -27.15
C ILE A 39 42.21 14.55 -28.47
N PRO A 40 42.82 13.35 -28.45
CA PRO A 40 43.07 12.57 -29.65
C PRO A 40 41.77 11.96 -30.17
N GLN A 41 41.59 12.00 -31.49
CA GLN A 41 40.55 11.22 -32.13
C GLN A 41 40.99 9.76 -32.23
N ILE A 42 40.28 8.86 -31.56
CA ILE A 42 40.53 7.42 -31.66
C ILE A 42 39.75 6.91 -32.87
N ASP A 43 40.42 6.72 -34.00
CA ASP A 43 39.91 6.03 -35.18
C ASP A 43 40.53 4.62 -35.27
N ALA A 44 39.91 3.67 -34.58
CA ALA A 44 40.45 2.31 -34.44
C ALA A 44 39.33 1.26 -34.38
N VAL A 45 39.57 0.08 -34.97
CA VAL A 45 38.61 -1.05 -34.93
C VAL A 45 38.44 -1.59 -33.50
N ALA A 46 39.52 -1.60 -32.72
CA ALA A 46 39.52 -1.96 -31.31
C ALA A 46 40.17 -0.87 -30.46
N PHE A 47 39.56 -0.56 -29.31
CA PHE A 47 40.11 0.31 -28.28
C PHE A 47 40.25 -0.47 -26.97
N GLU A 48 41.48 -0.63 -26.50
CA GLU A 48 41.80 -1.18 -25.19
C GLU A 48 42.38 -0.12 -24.25
N ASN A 49 41.67 0.21 -23.18
CA ASN A 49 42.18 1.07 -22.12
C ASN A 49 42.78 0.25 -20.97
N ARG A 50 44.07 0.47 -20.67
CA ARG A 50 44.79 -0.19 -19.57
C ARG A 50 45.28 0.76 -18.48
N SER A 51 45.10 2.07 -18.65
CA SER A 51 45.60 3.12 -17.74
C SER A 51 44.55 4.22 -17.53
N LEU A 52 44.94 5.33 -16.93
CA LEU A 52 44.11 6.53 -16.81
C LEU A 52 43.86 7.11 -18.22
N PHE A 53 42.60 7.39 -18.53
CA PHE A 53 42.18 8.08 -19.75
C PHE A 53 41.16 9.16 -19.40
N GLU A 54 41.62 10.39 -19.35
CA GLU A 54 40.86 11.52 -18.85
C GLU A 54 40.67 12.56 -19.94
N ILE A 55 39.42 12.99 -20.12
CA ILE A 55 39.01 13.95 -21.14
C ILE A 55 38.24 15.10 -20.50
N PHE A 56 38.77 16.30 -20.72
CA PHE A 56 38.13 17.56 -20.39
C PHE A 56 37.91 18.39 -21.66
N ALA A 57 36.67 18.47 -22.12
CA ALA A 57 36.32 19.46 -23.12
C ALA A 57 36.37 20.86 -22.48
N SER A 58 37.37 21.68 -22.82
CA SER A 58 37.42 23.04 -22.29
C SER A 58 36.28 23.86 -22.88
N VAL A 59 35.37 24.31 -22.04
CA VAL A 59 34.58 25.50 -22.32
C VAL A 59 35.48 26.71 -22.06
N SER A 60 35.49 27.67 -22.98
CA SER A 60 36.18 28.94 -22.74
C SER A 60 35.62 29.57 -21.45
N SER A 61 36.39 30.39 -20.75
CA SER A 61 36.00 31.01 -19.46
C SER A 61 34.75 31.93 -19.51
N VAL A 62 34.09 32.01 -20.67
CA VAL A 62 32.85 32.75 -20.91
C VAL A 62 31.67 31.85 -21.29
N ASP A 63 31.91 30.55 -21.52
CA ASP A 63 30.94 29.57 -22.05
C ASP A 63 30.75 28.36 -21.11
N PHE A 64 31.00 28.51 -19.81
CA PHE A 64 30.68 27.47 -18.80
C PHE A 64 29.19 27.10 -18.76
N PHE A 65 28.34 27.92 -19.38
CA PHE A 65 26.90 27.73 -19.55
C PHE A 65 26.51 27.35 -20.99
N SER A 66 27.46 26.93 -21.83
CA SER A 66 27.15 26.50 -23.19
C SER A 66 26.69 25.05 -23.19
N PRO A 67 25.43 24.76 -23.59
CA PRO A 67 24.87 23.39 -23.68
C PRO A 67 25.48 22.56 -24.84
N ILE A 68 26.72 22.84 -25.26
CA ILE A 68 27.30 22.39 -26.53
C ILE A 68 28.59 21.55 -26.33
N ALA A 69 29.03 21.29 -25.11
CA ALA A 69 30.06 20.27 -24.90
C ALA A 69 29.48 18.90 -25.27
N ARG A 70 30.05 18.25 -26.30
CA ARG A 70 29.64 16.91 -26.75
C ARG A 70 30.40 15.84 -25.95
N PRO A 71 29.78 14.69 -25.64
CA PRO A 71 30.49 13.55 -25.06
C PRO A 71 31.58 13.04 -26.02
N PHE A 72 32.58 12.38 -25.46
CA PHE A 72 33.63 11.77 -26.26
C PHE A 72 33.11 10.52 -26.98
N GLU A 73 33.43 10.44 -28.27
CA GLU A 73 33.07 9.37 -29.19
C GLU A 73 34.34 8.88 -29.89
N THR A 74 34.38 7.58 -30.22
CA THR A 74 35.44 7.01 -31.04
C THR A 74 34.92 6.71 -32.45
N TYR A 75 35.81 6.71 -33.44
CA TYR A 75 35.48 6.39 -34.83
C TYR A 75 35.84 4.95 -35.16
N ASN A 76 34.96 4.30 -35.92
CA ASN A 76 35.11 2.94 -36.43
C ASN A 76 35.36 1.85 -35.37
N THR A 77 35.14 2.15 -34.07
CA THR A 77 35.38 1.21 -32.97
C THR A 77 34.25 0.21 -32.84
N VAL A 78 34.59 -1.06 -33.08
CA VAL A 78 33.66 -2.20 -32.96
C VAL A 78 33.84 -2.91 -31.62
N ASN A 79 35.07 -2.90 -31.08
CA ASN A 79 35.40 -3.56 -29.83
C ASN A 79 36.03 -2.57 -28.85
N PHE A 80 35.39 -2.41 -27.70
CA PHE A 80 35.92 -1.62 -26.59
C PHE A 80 36.24 -2.53 -25.40
N THR A 81 37.39 -2.35 -24.78
CA THR A 81 37.78 -3.03 -23.55
C THR A 81 38.45 -2.07 -22.58
N ASN A 82 37.84 -1.86 -21.41
CA ASN A 82 38.49 -1.24 -20.26
C ASN A 82 38.94 -2.35 -19.31
N THR A 83 40.25 -2.51 -19.14
CA THR A 83 40.79 -3.55 -18.26
C THR A 83 40.60 -3.20 -16.78
N ALA A 84 40.87 -4.13 -15.87
CA ALA A 84 40.71 -3.90 -14.43
C ALA A 84 41.59 -2.75 -13.87
N SER A 85 42.69 -2.40 -14.55
CA SER A 85 43.53 -1.24 -14.22
C SER A 85 43.13 0.04 -14.95
N GLY A 86 42.24 -0.06 -15.94
CA GLY A 86 41.80 1.06 -16.75
C GLY A 86 40.80 1.94 -16.00
N THR A 87 41.08 3.23 -15.97
CA THR A 87 40.21 4.25 -15.36
C THR A 87 39.91 5.32 -16.39
N MET A 88 38.64 5.67 -16.58
CA MET A 88 38.24 6.68 -17.55
C MET A 88 37.41 7.79 -16.90
N TYR A 89 37.73 9.05 -17.20
CA TYR A 89 36.98 10.22 -16.78
C TYR A 89 36.60 11.07 -17.99
N GLY A 90 35.33 11.38 -18.13
CA GLY A 90 34.80 12.16 -19.24
C GLY A 90 33.94 13.32 -18.78
N TYR A 91 34.35 14.53 -19.15
CA TYR A 91 33.58 15.76 -18.98
C TYR A 91 33.30 16.36 -20.37
N PRO A 92 32.07 16.23 -20.90
CA PRO A 92 30.82 15.91 -20.21
C PRO A 92 30.42 14.42 -20.18
N GLY A 93 31.15 13.50 -20.83
CA GLY A 93 30.85 12.07 -20.77
C GLY A 93 31.35 11.25 -21.96
N PHE A 94 30.79 10.06 -22.15
CA PHE A 94 31.14 9.10 -23.21
C PHE A 94 29.90 8.58 -23.95
N ILE A 95 30.05 8.41 -25.27
CA ILE A 95 29.14 7.60 -26.09
C ILE A 95 29.96 6.45 -26.69
N PHE A 96 29.51 5.22 -26.41
CA PHE A 96 30.07 4.00 -26.95
C PHE A 96 29.12 3.42 -28.00
N ASP A 97 29.32 3.88 -29.23
CA ASP A 97 28.76 3.33 -30.45
C ASP A 97 29.86 3.15 -31.51
N THR A 98 29.52 2.61 -32.66
CA THR A 98 30.41 2.61 -33.82
C THR A 98 30.01 3.74 -34.76
N THR A 99 30.66 4.89 -34.61
CA THR A 99 30.49 6.03 -35.50
C THR A 99 31.36 5.90 -36.77
N TYR A 100 30.73 6.10 -37.92
CA TYR A 100 31.35 6.15 -39.25
C TYR A 100 31.13 7.53 -39.88
N ASN A 101 31.91 7.86 -40.92
CA ASN A 101 31.69 9.06 -41.74
C ASN A 101 30.28 9.15 -42.36
N THR A 102 29.54 8.03 -42.43
CA THR A 102 28.22 7.93 -43.08
C THR A 102 27.07 7.60 -42.11
N GLY A 103 27.32 7.49 -40.80
CA GLY A 103 26.29 7.22 -39.80
C GLY A 103 26.79 6.47 -38.56
N VAL A 104 25.87 6.13 -37.66
CA VAL A 104 26.14 5.43 -36.40
C VAL A 104 25.63 3.99 -36.48
N ARG A 105 26.36 3.03 -35.89
CA ARG A 105 25.92 1.64 -35.70
C ARG A 105 26.24 1.16 -34.28
N ARG A 106 25.59 0.08 -33.87
CA ARG A 106 25.87 -0.62 -32.62
C ARG A 106 27.27 -1.25 -32.60
N MET A 107 27.99 -1.13 -31.49
CA MET A 107 29.27 -1.83 -31.29
C MET A 107 29.09 -3.36 -31.28
N GLY A 108 30.14 -4.10 -31.60
CA GLY A 108 30.16 -5.55 -31.47
C GLY A 108 30.26 -5.96 -30.00
N ASN A 109 31.33 -5.52 -29.33
CA ASN A 109 31.61 -5.88 -27.94
C ASN A 109 32.03 -4.65 -27.13
N TRP A 110 31.40 -4.47 -25.97
CA TRP A 110 31.79 -3.50 -24.98
C TRP A 110 32.06 -4.23 -23.66
N VAL A 111 33.31 -4.18 -23.19
CA VAL A 111 33.74 -4.88 -21.98
C VAL A 111 34.38 -3.90 -21.02
N ASN A 112 33.78 -3.72 -19.85
CA ASN A 112 34.36 -2.96 -18.75
C ASN A 112 34.63 -3.87 -17.55
N ARG A 113 35.88 -3.89 -17.11
CA ARG A 113 36.33 -4.52 -15.86
C ARG A 113 36.98 -3.51 -14.90
N GLY A 114 37.21 -2.29 -15.36
CA GLY A 114 37.76 -1.19 -14.60
C GLY A 114 36.67 -0.22 -14.15
N TYR A 115 37.01 1.06 -14.13
CA TYR A 115 36.10 2.13 -13.71
C TYR A 115 35.95 3.19 -14.81
N ILE A 116 34.70 3.60 -15.07
CA ILE A 116 34.37 4.64 -16.05
C ILE A 116 33.42 5.65 -15.38
N TYR A 117 33.83 6.91 -15.38
CA TYR A 117 33.02 8.03 -14.94
C TYR A 117 32.72 8.95 -16.12
N GLY A 118 31.44 9.24 -16.34
CA GLY A 118 30.99 10.29 -17.26
C GLY A 118 30.06 11.24 -16.51
N ASP A 119 30.29 12.54 -16.58
CA ASP A 119 29.51 13.49 -15.78
C ASP A 119 28.01 13.46 -16.12
N VAL A 120 27.65 13.80 -17.36
CA VAL A 120 26.26 13.91 -17.83
C VAL A 120 25.87 12.72 -18.71
N TRP A 121 26.76 12.27 -19.58
CA TRP A 121 26.43 11.29 -20.62
C TRP A 121 27.20 10.00 -20.44
N MET A 122 26.48 8.89 -20.31
CA MET A 122 27.03 7.55 -20.36
C MET A 122 26.12 6.65 -21.19
N ILE A 123 26.35 6.64 -22.50
CA ILE A 123 25.52 5.89 -23.46
C ILE A 123 26.35 4.73 -24.02
N ILE A 124 25.80 3.52 -23.95
CA ILE A 124 26.43 2.30 -24.44
C ILE A 124 25.44 1.57 -25.34
N ASP A 125 25.74 1.46 -26.63
CA ASP A 125 24.98 0.64 -27.58
C ASP A 125 25.90 -0.42 -28.20
N ALA A 126 25.79 -1.65 -27.70
CA ALA A 126 26.63 -2.77 -28.14
C ALA A 126 25.86 -4.10 -28.17
N THR A 127 26.24 -5.01 -29.09
CA THR A 127 25.60 -6.34 -29.18
C THR A 127 25.87 -7.14 -27.91
N ASN A 128 27.12 -7.14 -27.45
CA ASN A 128 27.52 -7.78 -26.20
C ASN A 128 28.06 -6.72 -25.24
N ILE A 129 27.41 -6.58 -24.08
CA ILE A 129 27.83 -5.69 -22.99
C ILE A 129 28.24 -6.56 -21.82
N VAL A 130 29.47 -6.40 -21.35
CA VAL A 130 29.95 -7.01 -20.11
C VAL A 130 30.46 -5.90 -19.20
N ASN A 131 29.78 -5.68 -18.08
CA ASN A 131 30.22 -4.76 -17.03
C ASN A 131 30.47 -5.57 -15.75
N ALA A 132 31.62 -5.37 -15.11
CA ALA A 132 31.98 -6.04 -13.86
C ALA A 132 32.91 -5.16 -13.01
N GLY A 133 32.94 -5.41 -11.69
CA GLY A 133 33.80 -4.68 -10.76
C GLY A 133 33.22 -3.34 -10.34
N GLN A 134 34.08 -2.33 -10.14
CA GLN A 134 33.69 -0.96 -9.74
C GLN A 134 32.70 -0.34 -10.72
N GLY A 135 32.77 -0.73 -12.00
CA GLY A 135 31.69 -0.52 -12.96
C GLY A 135 31.65 0.91 -13.49
N ILE A 136 30.48 1.54 -13.41
CA ILE A 136 30.18 2.78 -14.12
C ILE A 136 29.51 3.76 -13.15
N SER A 137 29.88 5.02 -13.27
CA SER A 137 29.27 6.08 -12.48
C SER A 137 29.05 7.36 -13.28
N THR A 138 28.08 8.14 -12.84
CA THR A 138 27.78 9.48 -13.37
C THR A 138 27.39 10.41 -12.22
N SER A 139 27.36 11.72 -12.47
CA SER A 139 26.88 12.68 -11.47
C SER A 139 25.36 12.57 -11.29
N MET A 140 24.79 13.37 -10.38
CA MET A 140 23.33 13.44 -10.21
C MET A 140 22.59 14.04 -11.40
N ARG A 141 23.31 14.70 -12.31
CA ARG A 141 22.78 15.19 -13.58
C ARG A 141 22.83 14.13 -14.67
N GLY A 142 23.72 13.14 -14.52
CA GLY A 142 24.00 12.18 -15.55
C GLY A 142 22.99 11.05 -15.69
N ALA A 143 23.02 10.40 -16.85
CA ALA A 143 22.23 9.20 -17.12
C ALA A 143 23.13 8.08 -17.64
N ILE A 144 22.93 6.89 -17.10
CA ILE A 144 23.52 5.65 -17.63
C ILE A 144 22.47 4.99 -18.51
N GLN A 145 22.79 4.79 -19.79
CA GLN A 145 21.94 4.08 -20.73
C GLN A 145 22.72 2.95 -21.40
N MET A 146 22.19 1.73 -21.31
CA MET A 146 22.75 0.54 -21.94
C MET A 146 21.71 -0.12 -22.84
N SER A 147 22.06 -0.33 -24.10
CA SER A 147 21.25 -1.04 -25.09
C SER A 147 22.06 -2.18 -25.70
N GLY A 148 21.57 -3.41 -25.60
CA GLY A 148 22.27 -4.56 -26.16
C GLY A 148 21.48 -5.84 -26.31
N ASP A 149 22.06 -6.82 -27.00
CA ASP A 149 21.43 -8.13 -27.19
C ASP A 149 21.80 -9.07 -26.04
N ASN A 150 23.07 -9.14 -25.66
CA ASN A 150 23.58 -9.92 -24.53
C ASN A 150 24.22 -8.98 -23.50
N VAL A 151 23.50 -8.67 -22.43
CA VAL A 151 23.95 -7.76 -21.37
C VAL A 151 24.22 -8.55 -20.10
N ASN A 152 25.50 -8.59 -19.69
CA ASN A 152 25.92 -9.21 -18.44
C ASN A 152 26.47 -8.15 -17.49
N LEU A 153 25.69 -7.85 -16.44
CA LEU A 153 26.03 -6.91 -15.37
C LEU A 153 26.40 -7.63 -14.08
N SER A 154 26.65 -8.94 -14.15
CA SER A 154 26.90 -9.73 -12.96
C SER A 154 28.10 -9.18 -12.20
N ARG A 155 27.94 -8.96 -10.89
CA ARG A 155 28.99 -8.42 -10.00
C ARG A 155 29.50 -7.04 -10.45
N SER A 156 28.61 -6.14 -10.89
CA SER A 156 28.96 -4.78 -11.27
C SER A 156 28.27 -3.71 -10.43
N GLY A 157 28.93 -2.56 -10.27
CA GLY A 157 28.37 -1.32 -9.75
C GLY A 157 27.86 -0.40 -10.87
N LEU A 158 26.65 0.13 -10.71
CA LEU A 158 26.10 1.23 -11.51
C LEU A 158 25.64 2.33 -10.57
N PHE A 159 26.20 3.53 -10.73
CA PHE A 159 25.97 4.63 -9.82
C PHE A 159 25.58 5.92 -10.56
N THR A 160 24.50 6.56 -10.14
CA THR A 160 24.21 7.95 -10.52
C THR A 160 23.95 8.75 -9.26
N GLY A 161 24.59 9.92 -9.12
CA GLY A 161 24.34 10.87 -8.05
C GLY A 161 25.58 11.65 -7.63
N GLY A 162 25.51 12.39 -6.53
CA GLY A 162 26.65 13.16 -6.03
C GLY A 162 27.78 12.24 -5.59
N GLN A 163 28.79 12.08 -6.45
CA GLN A 163 30.05 11.45 -6.09
C GLN A 163 31.03 12.57 -5.74
N GLU A 164 31.68 12.50 -4.57
CA GLU A 164 32.88 13.28 -4.27
C GLU A 164 34.01 12.80 -5.20
N VAL A 165 33.97 13.18 -6.49
CA VAL A 165 35.20 13.19 -7.28
C VAL A 165 35.89 14.49 -6.91
N GLY A 166 36.70 14.41 -5.86
CA GLY A 166 37.64 15.46 -5.48
C GLY A 166 38.62 15.67 -6.63
N TYR A 167 38.25 16.49 -7.61
CA TYR A 167 39.09 17.29 -8.50
C TYR A 167 38.18 17.99 -9.52
N SER A 168 37.70 19.19 -9.20
CA SER A 168 37.52 20.21 -10.24
C SER A 168 38.80 21.04 -10.23
N PRO A 169 39.72 20.85 -11.20
CA PRO A 169 40.94 21.68 -11.29
C PRO A 169 40.64 23.13 -11.70
N TYR A 170 39.37 23.49 -11.90
CA TYR A 170 38.96 24.84 -12.23
C TYR A 170 38.18 25.46 -11.07
N VAL A 171 38.80 26.49 -10.49
CA VAL A 171 38.11 27.60 -9.83
C VAL A 171 37.11 28.16 -10.84
N SER A 172 35.90 27.61 -10.83
CA SER A 172 34.83 28.05 -11.68
C SER A 172 34.40 29.43 -11.20
N LEU A 173 34.63 30.46 -12.02
CA LEU A 173 33.97 31.76 -11.90
C LEU A 173 32.47 31.53 -12.19
N HIS A 174 31.75 30.93 -11.25
CA HIS A 174 30.30 30.89 -11.31
C HIS A 174 29.82 32.34 -11.14
N THR A 175 29.34 32.93 -12.23
CA THR A 175 28.37 34.02 -12.11
C THR A 175 27.18 33.42 -11.40
N ARG A 176 26.95 33.82 -10.14
CA ARG A 176 25.77 33.42 -9.36
C ARG A 176 24.54 33.71 -10.21
N THR A 177 23.91 32.67 -10.73
CA THR A 177 22.69 32.79 -11.50
C THR A 177 21.66 31.95 -10.80
N ASN A 178 20.63 32.60 -10.28
CA ASN A 178 19.49 31.94 -9.63
C ASN A 178 18.50 31.42 -10.69
N ALA A 179 19.03 30.95 -11.82
CA ALA A 179 18.25 30.62 -13.00
C ALA A 179 18.08 29.10 -13.10
N PHE A 180 16.83 28.68 -13.17
CA PHE A 180 16.45 27.32 -13.53
C PHE A 180 16.95 27.02 -14.95
N ASP A 181 18.01 26.23 -15.09
CA ASP A 181 18.45 25.72 -16.38
C ASP A 181 17.79 24.36 -16.63
N GLU A 182 16.96 24.26 -17.68
CA GLU A 182 16.37 22.98 -18.12
C GLU A 182 17.43 21.95 -18.52
N VAL A 183 18.68 22.36 -18.76
CA VAL A 183 19.80 21.51 -19.19
C VAL A 183 20.75 21.16 -18.04
N THR A 184 20.88 22.01 -17.01
CA THR A 184 21.73 21.73 -15.81
C THR A 184 20.96 21.56 -14.50
N GLY A 185 19.62 21.59 -14.56
CA GLY A 185 18.64 21.38 -13.50
C GLY A 185 19.26 21.25 -12.14
N GLU A 186 19.33 22.35 -11.38
CA GLU A 186 19.99 22.42 -10.07
C GLU A 186 19.50 21.29 -9.16
N LEU A 187 20.21 20.17 -9.26
CA LEU A 187 20.40 19.11 -8.29
C LEU A 187 19.12 18.75 -7.52
N ASN A 188 17.99 18.51 -8.20
CA ASN A 188 16.79 18.04 -7.51
C ASN A 188 16.23 19.05 -6.46
N VAL A 189 16.36 20.36 -6.72
CA VAL A 189 15.78 21.45 -5.90
C VAL A 189 14.61 22.11 -6.66
N VAL A 190 13.48 22.29 -5.97
CA VAL A 190 12.29 22.97 -6.51
C VAL A 190 11.88 24.10 -5.58
N ASP A 191 11.73 25.29 -6.13
CA ASP A 191 11.21 26.44 -5.40
C ASP A 191 9.71 26.27 -5.13
N ILE A 192 9.32 26.27 -3.85
CA ILE A 192 7.89 26.21 -3.44
C ILE A 192 7.35 27.62 -3.24
N TYR A 193 8.14 28.49 -2.60
CA TYR A 193 7.71 29.83 -2.24
C TYR A 193 8.90 30.76 -2.06
N TRP A 194 8.69 32.04 -2.37
CA TRP A 194 9.57 33.10 -1.93
C TRP A 194 8.80 34.41 -1.76
N GLY A 195 9.33 35.30 -0.92
CA GLY A 195 8.82 36.65 -0.70
C GLY A 195 9.93 37.57 -0.22
N MET A 196 9.81 38.87 -0.47
CA MET A 196 10.79 39.86 -0.01
C MET A 196 10.08 41.18 0.30
N GLY A 197 10.68 41.99 1.16
CA GLY A 197 10.10 43.28 1.52
C GLY A 197 11.05 44.17 2.31
N THR A 198 10.60 45.40 2.55
CA THR A 198 11.24 46.34 3.47
C THR A 198 10.18 46.92 4.39
N ASN A 199 10.50 47.16 5.65
CA ASN A 199 9.61 47.79 6.62
C ASN A 199 9.56 49.33 6.43
N LYS A 200 8.95 49.85 5.36
CA LYS A 200 8.76 51.31 5.26
C LYS A 200 7.50 51.80 5.97
N VAL A 201 7.73 52.42 7.15
CA VAL A 201 7.01 53.55 7.77
C VAL A 201 5.72 53.25 8.54
N THR A 202 5.75 53.54 9.85
CA THR A 202 4.55 53.90 10.64
C THR A 202 4.01 55.23 10.10
N LEU A 203 2.96 55.22 9.29
CA LEU A 203 2.22 56.44 8.98
C LEU A 203 1.17 56.70 10.07
N PRO A 204 0.98 57.94 10.54
CA PRO A 204 0.01 58.28 11.61
C PRO A 204 -1.47 58.10 11.25
N LEU A 205 -1.79 57.46 10.12
CA LEU A 205 -3.14 57.26 9.63
C LEU A 205 -3.26 55.78 9.23
N GLY A 206 -4.01 55.01 10.02
CA GLY A 206 -4.12 53.55 9.96
C GLY A 206 -4.57 52.97 8.62
N ILE A 207 -3.63 52.88 7.69
CA ILE A 207 -3.71 52.10 6.46
C ILE A 207 -2.50 51.15 6.48
N SER A 208 -2.78 49.86 6.30
CA SER A 208 -1.85 48.73 6.43
C SER A 208 -0.58 48.87 5.59
N THR A 209 0.53 48.31 6.09
CA THR A 209 1.78 48.09 5.34
C THR A 209 1.51 47.26 4.06
N PRO A 210 2.38 47.36 3.03
CA PRO A 210 2.19 46.61 1.79
C PRO A 210 2.14 45.10 2.08
N SER A 211 1.09 44.45 1.61
CA SER A 211 0.96 42.99 1.66
C SER A 211 2.13 42.37 0.88
N VAL A 212 2.89 41.49 1.52
CA VAL A 212 3.87 40.65 0.84
C VAL A 212 3.08 39.67 -0.03
N VAL A 213 3.16 39.84 -1.34
CA VAL A 213 2.51 38.96 -2.32
C VAL A 213 3.58 38.59 -3.32
N SER A 214 3.82 37.30 -3.52
CA SER A 214 4.63 36.84 -4.65
C SER A 214 4.00 37.38 -5.94
N PRO A 215 4.77 37.92 -6.90
CA PRO A 215 4.23 38.25 -8.21
C PRO A 215 3.56 37.01 -8.81
N ARG A 216 2.52 37.17 -9.65
CA ARG A 216 1.98 36.03 -10.39
C ARG A 216 3.07 35.47 -11.32
N HIS A 217 3.62 34.31 -10.99
CA HIS A 217 4.64 33.59 -11.78
C HIS A 217 4.43 32.08 -11.69
N THR A 218 5.11 31.32 -12.54
CA THR A 218 4.95 29.86 -12.76
C THR A 218 5.36 28.95 -11.59
N VAL A 219 5.98 29.46 -10.52
CA VAL A 219 6.02 28.72 -9.24
C VAL A 219 4.57 28.39 -8.89
N GLN A 220 4.24 27.09 -8.85
CA GLN A 220 2.87 26.60 -8.79
C GLN A 220 2.10 27.33 -7.68
N SER A 221 1.20 28.24 -8.07
CA SER A 221 0.29 28.90 -7.15
C SER A 221 -0.69 27.88 -6.60
N ARG A 222 -0.28 27.07 -5.62
CA ARG A 222 -1.22 26.36 -4.76
C ARG A 222 -2.01 27.44 -4.05
N TRP A 223 -3.33 27.40 -4.27
CA TRP A 223 -4.29 28.37 -3.79
C TRP A 223 -4.22 28.51 -2.27
N GLY A 224 -3.48 29.52 -1.83
CA GLY A 224 -3.60 30.13 -0.53
C GLY A 224 -2.91 31.48 -0.64
N SER A 225 -3.71 32.54 -0.59
CA SER A 225 -3.15 33.87 -0.32
C SER A 225 -2.24 33.75 0.91
N PHE A 226 -1.00 34.22 0.79
CA PHE A 226 -0.34 34.76 1.98
C PHE A 226 -1.24 35.90 2.44
N GLY A 227 -2.15 35.61 3.38
CA GLY A 227 -2.82 36.65 4.13
C GLY A 227 -1.71 37.49 4.71
N GLY A 228 -1.68 38.79 4.35
CA GLY A 228 -0.61 39.70 4.71
C GLY A 228 -0.17 39.48 6.16
N VAL A 229 1.14 39.51 6.37
CA VAL A 229 1.77 39.40 7.68
C VAL A 229 1.22 40.52 8.59
N ASN A 230 0.08 40.28 9.21
CA ASN A 230 -0.48 41.08 10.28
C ASN A 230 0.25 40.67 11.54
N GLY A 231 1.46 41.19 11.75
CA GLY A 231 2.24 40.73 12.89
C GLY A 231 3.64 41.28 13.11
N PHE A 232 4.25 42.05 12.21
CA PHE A 232 5.38 42.91 12.64
C PHE A 232 4.85 44.16 13.34
N ASN A 233 4.00 43.97 14.34
CA ASN A 233 3.69 45.02 15.30
C ASN A 233 4.87 45.02 16.28
N ASN A 234 5.89 45.80 15.93
CA ASN A 234 7.05 46.16 16.76
C ASN A 234 8.14 45.08 16.92
N PHE A 235 9.19 45.19 16.11
CA PHE A 235 10.54 44.92 16.61
C PHE A 235 10.90 46.07 17.56
N GLN A 236 10.30 46.08 18.76
CA GLN A 236 10.60 47.08 19.78
C GLN A 236 11.77 46.58 20.61
N PHE A 237 12.90 47.24 20.43
CA PHE A 237 14.03 47.15 21.32
C PHE A 237 13.63 47.80 22.66
N GLY A 238 13.46 46.97 23.70
CA GLY A 238 12.96 47.35 25.03
C GLY A 238 11.81 46.49 25.57
N GLY A 239 12.15 45.45 26.34
CA GLY A 239 11.23 44.78 27.28
C GLY A 239 10.41 43.62 26.70
N THR A 240 10.85 42.39 26.99
CA THR A 240 10.22 41.10 26.62
C THR A 240 10.12 40.87 25.12
N TYR A 241 11.16 40.25 24.57
CA TYR A 241 11.27 39.83 23.18
C TYR A 241 10.17 38.81 22.85
N ASN A 242 9.28 39.05 21.88
CA ASN A 242 8.36 38.03 21.36
C ASN A 242 8.41 38.08 19.83
N LEU A 243 8.89 37.02 19.17
CA LEU A 243 8.95 36.94 17.71
C LEU A 243 7.80 36.05 17.22
N THR A 244 6.60 36.58 16.98
CA THR A 244 5.51 35.75 16.45
C THR A 244 5.54 35.70 14.92
N LEU A 245 6.21 34.68 14.34
CA LEU A 245 6.13 34.35 12.91
C LEU A 245 4.87 33.54 12.62
N THR A 246 3.82 34.16 12.08
CA THR A 246 2.59 33.46 11.65
C THR A 246 2.62 33.27 10.13
N ILE A 247 2.88 32.05 9.66
CA ILE A 247 2.81 31.68 8.23
C ILE A 247 1.48 30.93 7.98
N PRO A 248 0.69 31.26 6.95
CA PRO A 248 -0.68 30.77 6.79
C PRO A 248 -0.82 29.31 6.33
N PHE A 249 0.27 28.55 6.22
CA PHE A 249 0.23 27.12 5.93
C PHE A 249 0.85 26.37 7.11
N GLY A 250 0.05 25.53 7.77
CA GLY A 250 0.39 24.66 8.92
C GLY A 250 1.82 24.76 9.46
N SER A 251 2.01 25.57 10.50
CA SER A 251 3.09 25.53 11.50
C SER A 251 4.46 24.96 11.08
N LEU A 252 5.19 25.59 10.15
CA LEU A 252 6.66 25.42 10.08
C LEU A 252 7.30 26.21 11.23
N PHE A 253 7.07 27.52 11.28
CA PHE A 253 7.42 28.33 12.44
C PHE A 253 6.23 28.38 13.39
N GLY A 254 6.16 27.49 14.38
CA GLY A 254 5.24 27.68 15.52
C GLY A 254 5.44 29.07 16.15
N SER A 255 4.47 29.54 16.95
CA SER A 255 4.60 30.83 17.66
C SER A 255 5.92 30.88 18.45
N LEU A 256 6.90 31.61 17.91
CA LEU A 256 8.25 31.78 18.44
C LEU A 256 8.23 32.77 19.63
N ASN A 257 7.71 32.29 20.76
CA ASN A 257 7.90 32.98 22.05
C ASN A 257 9.34 32.77 22.51
N THR A 258 10.01 33.75 23.11
CA THR A 258 11.43 33.61 23.47
C THR A 258 11.73 32.60 24.57
N ASP A 259 10.69 32.03 25.17
CA ASP A 259 10.79 30.87 26.07
C ASP A 259 10.88 29.52 25.30
N ASN A 260 10.66 29.52 23.97
CA ASN A 260 10.56 28.33 23.10
C ASN A 260 11.74 28.13 22.12
N PHE A 261 12.88 28.83 22.30
CA PHE A 261 14.12 28.48 21.58
C PHE A 261 14.72 27.12 22.00
N GLY A 262 14.07 26.36 22.89
CA GLY A 262 14.57 25.06 23.36
C GLY A 262 14.85 24.01 22.28
N ASN A 263 14.28 24.17 21.07
CA ASN A 263 14.51 23.28 19.92
C ASN A 263 15.46 23.85 18.87
N TYR A 264 16.02 25.05 19.08
CA TYR A 264 16.91 25.74 18.15
C TYR A 264 18.25 26.06 18.81
N THR A 265 19.33 25.87 18.06
CA THR A 265 20.68 26.34 18.37
C THR A 265 20.97 27.60 17.58
N VAL A 266 21.92 28.40 18.07
CA VAL A 266 22.31 29.67 17.48
C VAL A 266 23.81 29.71 17.21
N ALA A 267 24.19 30.14 16.00
CA ALA A 267 25.56 30.45 15.64
C ALA A 267 25.68 31.95 15.38
N THR A 268 26.64 32.61 16.01
CA THR A 268 26.91 34.04 15.85
C THR A 268 28.34 34.27 15.38
N TYR A 269 28.47 35.09 14.36
CA TYR A 269 29.75 35.51 13.83
C TYR A 269 29.85 37.02 13.78
N THR A 270 30.91 37.54 14.38
CA THR A 270 31.20 38.98 14.42
C THR A 270 32.53 39.27 13.75
N ASN A 271 32.58 40.32 12.93
CA ASN A 271 33.80 40.84 12.32
C ASN A 271 33.78 42.37 12.36
N ARG A 272 34.94 43.01 12.48
CA ARG A 272 35.07 44.47 12.51
C ARG A 272 36.09 44.93 11.48
N ILE A 273 35.66 45.84 10.61
CA ILE A 273 36.53 46.55 9.66
C ILE A 273 36.42 48.06 9.92
N ALA A 274 37.52 48.65 10.37
CA ALA A 274 37.56 50.05 10.84
C ALA A 274 36.48 50.35 11.90
N GLU A 275 35.57 51.30 11.63
CA GLU A 275 34.45 51.68 12.52
C GLU A 275 33.16 50.88 12.21
N THR A 276 33.22 49.89 11.32
CA THR A 276 32.06 49.08 10.93
C THR A 276 32.13 47.67 11.53
N ASN A 277 31.08 47.26 12.23
CA ASN A 277 30.91 45.94 12.82
C ASN A 277 29.87 45.15 12.01
N PHE A 278 30.18 43.92 11.65
CA PHE A 278 29.30 42.97 10.99
C PHE A 278 28.92 41.89 11.98
N ILE A 279 27.62 41.66 12.15
CA ILE A 279 27.07 40.69 13.10
C ILE A 279 26.12 39.78 12.33
N HIS A 280 26.49 38.52 12.20
CA HIS A 280 25.67 37.48 11.59
C HIS A 280 25.15 36.55 12.68
N VAL A 281 23.86 36.27 12.66
CA VAL A 281 23.22 35.35 13.59
C VAL A 281 22.38 34.36 12.80
N VAL A 282 22.59 33.08 13.03
CA VAL A 282 21.83 32.00 12.39
C VAL A 282 21.14 31.18 13.46
N PHE A 283 19.82 31.10 13.39
CA PHE A 283 18.99 30.19 14.18
C PHE A 283 18.68 28.95 13.34
N TYR A 284 18.99 27.78 13.88
CA TYR A 284 18.79 26.49 13.21
C TYR A 284 18.35 25.44 14.24
N PRO A 285 17.69 24.34 13.86
CA PRO A 285 17.23 23.36 14.83
C PRO A 285 18.40 22.70 15.57
N THR A 286 18.19 22.37 16.84
CA THR A 286 19.15 21.59 17.61
C THR A 286 19.26 20.20 17.00
N ASN A 287 20.49 19.79 16.68
CA ASN A 287 20.77 18.47 16.11
C ASN A 287 20.27 17.36 17.05
N SER A 288 19.20 16.67 16.67
CA SER A 288 18.73 15.48 17.37
C SER A 288 19.31 14.23 16.71
N VAL A 289 20.02 13.39 17.48
CA VAL A 289 20.63 12.13 17.01
C VAL A 289 19.60 11.17 16.40
N THR A 290 18.33 11.29 16.78
CA THR A 290 17.22 10.42 16.38
C THR A 290 16.84 10.47 14.90
N ASN A 291 17.16 11.55 14.17
CA ASN A 291 16.69 11.73 12.78
C ASN A 291 17.78 11.50 11.71
N GLY A 292 19.04 11.23 12.09
CA GLY A 292 20.13 10.96 11.14
C GLY A 292 20.52 12.14 10.23
N ILE A 293 20.07 13.35 10.56
CA ILE A 293 20.38 14.61 9.86
C ILE A 293 21.15 15.52 10.82
N PHE A 294 22.27 16.05 10.36
CA PHE A 294 23.12 16.98 11.10
C PHE A 294 23.13 18.33 10.41
N THR A 295 22.93 19.39 11.19
CA THR A 295 23.01 20.78 10.73
C THR A 295 24.28 21.42 11.27
N THR A 296 25.08 21.99 10.38
CA THR A 296 26.31 22.72 10.70
C THR A 296 26.22 24.11 10.08
N VAL A 297 26.62 25.14 10.84
CA VAL A 297 26.63 26.53 10.37
C VAL A 297 28.06 27.06 10.35
N THR A 298 28.45 27.68 9.23
CA THR A 298 29.73 28.36 9.07
C THR A 298 29.54 29.72 8.41
N PHE A 299 30.58 30.56 8.48
CA PHE A 299 30.58 31.92 7.93
C PHE A 299 31.78 32.13 6.99
N PRO A 300 31.92 31.35 5.90
CA PRO A 300 33.05 31.48 4.98
C PRO A 300 33.11 32.88 4.35
N GLN A 301 34.33 33.33 4.06
CA GLN A 301 34.54 34.52 3.24
C GLN A 301 34.12 34.23 1.80
N ASN A 302 33.35 35.14 1.19
CA ASN A 302 33.07 35.02 -0.24
C ASN A 302 34.27 35.52 -1.07
N LEU A 303 34.94 34.60 -1.78
CA LEU A 303 36.10 34.87 -2.63
C LEU A 303 35.75 35.27 -4.07
N ASN A 304 34.47 35.43 -4.42
CA ASN A 304 34.01 35.66 -5.79
C ASN A 304 34.18 37.12 -6.24
N ILE A 305 35.41 37.64 -6.24
CA ILE A 305 35.76 38.96 -6.79
C ILE A 305 36.79 38.78 -7.89
N GLN A 306 36.44 39.20 -9.12
CA GLN A 306 37.31 39.28 -10.31
C GLN A 306 38.51 40.26 -10.16
N ASN A 307 38.83 40.74 -8.95
CA ASN A 307 39.93 41.66 -8.66
C ASN A 307 40.55 41.32 -7.30
N ALA A 308 41.54 40.42 -7.33
CA ALA A 308 42.27 39.90 -6.18
C ALA A 308 43.27 40.90 -5.55
N THR A 309 42.89 42.18 -5.38
CA THR A 309 43.76 43.21 -4.78
C THR A 309 43.21 43.83 -3.49
N GLN A 310 42.09 43.35 -2.95
CA GLN A 310 41.61 43.70 -1.61
C GLN A 310 41.33 42.43 -0.78
N ILE A 311 42.24 42.11 0.13
CA ILE A 311 42.16 40.93 1.03
C ILE A 311 41.32 41.24 2.30
N ASP A 312 40.82 42.47 2.47
CA ASP A 312 39.96 42.86 3.60
C ASP A 312 38.50 43.06 3.15
N ASN A 313 37.84 41.98 2.71
CA ASN A 313 36.41 42.01 2.37
C ASN A 313 35.54 41.65 3.60
N PRO A 314 34.61 42.50 4.08
CA PRO A 314 33.74 42.19 5.22
C PRO A 314 32.66 41.13 4.96
N GLY A 315 32.45 40.73 3.71
CA GLY A 315 31.31 39.92 3.26
C GLY A 315 31.43 38.42 3.56
N HIS A 316 31.23 38.02 4.82
CA HIS A 316 31.00 36.62 5.18
C HIS A 316 29.56 36.20 4.82
N THR A 317 29.42 34.98 4.30
CA THR A 317 28.13 34.39 3.92
C THR A 317 27.69 33.41 5.00
N ALA A 318 26.45 33.49 5.47
CA ALA A 318 25.93 32.47 6.37
C ALA A 318 25.63 31.20 5.56
N LEU A 319 26.35 30.12 5.86
CA LEU A 319 26.21 28.83 5.18
C LEU A 319 25.66 27.81 6.16
N VAL A 320 24.48 27.27 5.87
CA VAL A 320 23.86 26.20 6.64
C VAL A 320 23.94 24.90 5.86
N GLN A 321 24.71 23.95 6.37
CA GLN A 321 24.89 22.63 5.79
C GLN A 321 24.01 21.63 6.53
N PHE A 322 23.19 20.90 5.78
CA PHE A 322 22.51 19.68 6.22
C PHE A 322 23.28 18.48 5.69
N SER A 323 23.60 17.52 6.56
CA SER A 323 24.26 16.29 6.17
C SER A 323 23.58 15.06 6.74
N SER A 324 23.61 13.97 5.97
CA SER A 324 23.12 12.66 6.42
C SER A 324 24.01 11.56 5.86
N SER A 325 24.45 10.64 6.71
CA SER A 325 25.23 9.48 6.28
C SER A 325 24.34 8.40 5.66
N TYR A 326 24.82 7.79 4.58
CA TYR A 326 24.17 6.71 3.84
C TYR A 326 25.20 5.65 3.44
N TYR A 327 24.80 4.38 3.44
CA TYR A 327 25.65 3.28 2.99
C TYR A 327 25.46 3.03 1.48
N ASP A 328 26.46 3.35 0.67
CA ASP A 328 26.40 3.15 -0.78
C ASP A 328 26.59 1.67 -1.15
N PRO A 329 25.59 1.02 -1.78
CA PRO A 329 25.63 -0.39 -2.11
C PRO A 329 26.62 -0.70 -3.24
N THR A 330 27.04 0.29 -4.04
CA THR A 330 27.95 0.10 -5.17
C THR A 330 29.41 0.08 -4.75
N THR A 331 29.79 0.93 -3.80
CA THR A 331 31.16 1.05 -3.26
C THR A 331 31.35 0.30 -1.95
N LEU A 332 30.27 -0.09 -1.27
CA LEU A 332 30.27 -0.74 0.05
C LEU A 332 30.89 0.14 1.15
N THR A 333 30.79 1.45 1.01
CA THR A 333 31.28 2.44 1.99
C THR A 333 30.14 3.35 2.45
N THR A 334 30.34 4.04 3.57
CA THR A 334 29.41 5.08 4.02
C THR A 334 29.79 6.39 3.35
N VAL A 335 28.86 6.99 2.61
CA VAL A 335 28.96 8.29 1.96
C VAL A 335 28.05 9.28 2.70
N THR A 336 28.41 10.56 2.70
CA THR A 336 27.57 11.59 3.32
C THR A 336 26.86 12.38 2.23
N ASN A 337 25.53 12.42 2.28
CA ASN A 337 24.74 13.32 1.43
C ASN A 337 24.72 14.71 2.06
N TYR A 338 24.79 15.74 1.23
CA TYR A 338 24.77 17.13 1.66
C TYR A 338 23.64 17.92 0.98
N ALA A 339 23.18 18.95 1.69
CA ALA A 339 22.41 20.07 1.15
C ALA A 339 22.86 21.34 1.86
N PHE A 340 22.84 22.47 1.15
CA PHE A 340 23.38 23.74 1.60
C PHE A 340 22.35 24.85 1.37
N LEU A 341 22.16 25.68 2.39
CA LEU A 341 21.44 26.94 2.29
C LEU A 341 22.42 28.09 2.53
N GLU A 342 22.60 28.93 1.52
CA GLU A 342 23.48 30.10 1.57
C GLU A 342 22.64 31.38 1.76
N ASP A 343 23.06 32.27 2.67
CA ASP A 343 22.53 33.63 2.82
C ASP A 343 23.63 34.68 2.68
N ASP A 344 23.58 35.40 1.57
CA ASP A 344 24.54 36.43 1.16
C ASP A 344 24.07 37.85 1.42
N GLY A 345 22.88 38.05 1.96
CA GLY A 345 22.29 39.39 1.98
C GLY A 345 23.03 40.39 2.89
N ALA A 346 23.94 39.92 3.75
CA ALA A 346 24.77 40.78 4.59
C ALA A 346 25.63 41.80 3.81
N TRP A 347 25.96 41.53 2.54
CA TRP A 347 26.84 42.38 1.74
C TRP A 347 26.34 42.63 0.30
N LEU A 348 25.28 41.96 -0.16
CA LEU A 348 24.67 42.24 -1.46
C LEU A 348 23.96 43.60 -1.49
N THR A 349 24.35 44.45 -2.45
CA THR A 349 23.78 45.79 -2.66
C THR A 349 22.48 45.75 -3.48
N ASN A 350 22.31 44.77 -4.37
CA ASN A 350 21.08 44.52 -5.11
C ASN A 350 20.33 43.30 -4.52
N ARG A 351 19.42 43.58 -3.58
CA ARG A 351 18.63 42.59 -2.84
C ARG A 351 17.35 42.16 -3.56
N PHE A 352 17.05 42.78 -4.70
CA PHE A 352 15.87 42.50 -5.51
C PHE A 352 16.12 41.31 -6.47
N LEU A 353 15.14 41.02 -7.31
CA LEU A 353 15.14 39.92 -8.28
C LEU A 353 16.42 39.95 -9.13
N ALA A 354 17.13 38.83 -9.21
CA ALA A 354 18.26 38.70 -10.14
C ALA A 354 17.75 38.78 -11.59
N HIS A 355 18.33 39.67 -12.40
CA HIS A 355 18.19 39.64 -13.86
C HIS A 355 19.41 38.92 -14.45
N ASN A 356 19.13 38.01 -15.37
CA ASN A 356 20.11 37.18 -16.07
C ASN A 356 21.24 38.01 -16.69
N VAL A 357 22.50 37.68 -16.37
CA VAL A 357 23.69 38.29 -16.99
C VAL A 357 24.39 37.38 -18.02
N SER A 358 23.80 36.24 -18.39
CA SER A 358 24.28 35.40 -19.48
C SER A 358 23.18 35.09 -20.50
N SER A 359 23.40 35.61 -21.72
CA SER A 359 22.62 35.38 -22.95
C SER A 359 21.29 36.12 -23.11
N ALA A 360 21.31 37.13 -23.99
CA ALA A 360 20.15 37.88 -24.48
C ALA A 360 19.16 37.05 -25.34
N THR A 361 19.29 35.72 -25.41
CA THR A 361 18.47 34.86 -26.30
C THR A 361 17.66 33.76 -25.61
N LEU A 362 17.70 33.60 -24.28
CA LEU A 362 16.85 32.63 -23.56
C LEU A 362 15.70 33.33 -22.80
N ARG A 363 14.57 33.43 -23.52
CA ARG A 363 13.15 33.55 -23.12
C ARG A 363 12.81 34.02 -21.68
N ALA A 364 12.64 35.33 -21.56
CA ALA A 364 11.45 36.10 -21.10
C ALA A 364 10.41 35.58 -20.06
N ASN A 365 10.53 34.46 -19.34
CA ASN A 365 9.56 34.12 -18.26
C ASN A 365 10.08 33.12 -17.20
N GLN A 366 11.38 33.05 -16.95
CA GLN A 366 11.98 32.11 -16.00
C GLN A 366 12.04 32.68 -14.57
N THR A 367 11.75 31.81 -13.60
CA THR A 367 11.46 32.05 -12.18
C THR A 367 12.51 32.91 -11.48
N GLN A 368 12.12 34.11 -11.04
CA GLN A 368 12.94 34.99 -10.22
C GLN A 368 12.82 34.57 -8.75
N ILE A 369 13.91 34.50 -7.97
CA ILE A 369 13.92 34.30 -6.50
C ILE A 369 14.76 35.40 -5.81
N PRO A 370 14.70 35.60 -4.48
CA PRO A 370 15.56 36.55 -3.78
C PRO A 370 17.03 36.28 -4.06
N ASN A 371 17.77 37.29 -4.49
CA ASN A 371 19.20 37.18 -4.81
C ASN A 371 20.09 36.87 -3.59
N THR A 372 19.50 36.86 -2.39
CA THR A 372 20.20 36.66 -1.12
C THR A 372 20.21 35.22 -0.64
N LEU A 373 19.27 34.38 -1.09
CA LEU A 373 19.12 33.00 -0.60
C LEU A 373 19.31 31.99 -1.74
N LEU A 374 20.12 30.97 -1.50
CA LEU A 374 20.34 29.86 -2.44
C LEU A 374 20.27 28.52 -1.69
N LEU A 375 19.39 27.63 -2.13
CA LEU A 375 19.34 26.25 -1.67
C LEU A 375 19.92 25.35 -2.77
N THR A 376 20.92 24.55 -2.44
CA THR A 376 21.64 23.70 -3.40
C THR A 376 22.11 22.40 -2.76
N ARG A 377 22.39 21.36 -3.56
CA ARG A 377 23.05 20.13 -3.08
C ARG A 377 24.57 20.16 -3.24
N GLU A 378 25.10 21.16 -3.93
CA GLU A 378 26.53 21.44 -4.07
C GLU A 378 26.78 22.92 -3.75
N SER A 379 27.63 23.20 -2.76
CA SER A 379 28.04 24.58 -2.44
C SER A 379 29.48 24.83 -2.90
N PHE A 380 29.68 25.94 -3.61
CA PHE A 380 31.01 26.42 -4.02
C PHE A 380 31.87 26.82 -2.81
N LEU A 381 31.23 27.39 -1.79
CA LEU A 381 31.85 27.78 -0.52
C LEU A 381 32.23 26.57 0.36
N ALA A 382 31.74 25.38 -0.01
CA ALA A 382 32.03 24.11 0.64
C ALA A 382 33.04 23.23 -0.09
N SER A 383 33.62 23.67 -1.22
CA SER A 383 34.67 22.89 -1.89
C SER A 383 35.83 22.58 -0.91
N GLU A 384 36.38 21.36 -0.95
CA GLU A 384 37.26 20.78 0.09
C GLU A 384 38.47 21.65 0.49
N THR A 385 38.91 22.59 -0.34
CA THR A 385 39.99 23.53 -0.01
C THR A 385 39.52 24.75 0.78
N THR A 386 38.23 25.10 0.70
CA THR A 386 37.62 26.23 1.41
C THR A 386 36.84 25.82 2.65
N PHE A 387 36.21 24.64 2.73
CA PHE A 387 35.54 24.22 3.97
C PHE A 387 36.53 23.79 5.06
N ALA A 388 37.64 23.15 4.68
CA ALA A 388 38.76 22.90 5.60
C ALA A 388 39.41 24.20 6.09
N ALA A 389 39.41 25.26 5.26
CA ALA A 389 39.81 26.61 5.66
C ALA A 389 38.69 27.36 6.46
N ALA A 390 37.41 27.05 6.21
CA ALA A 390 36.24 27.60 6.88
C ALA A 390 35.99 27.02 8.27
N ALA A 391 36.68 25.93 8.63
CA ALA A 391 36.79 25.49 10.02
C ALA A 391 37.31 26.62 10.95
N GLY A 392 38.05 27.62 10.40
CA GLY A 392 38.45 28.84 11.11
C GLY A 392 37.38 29.95 11.20
N TYR A 393 36.29 29.87 10.43
CA TYR A 393 35.19 30.85 10.38
C TYR A 393 33.88 30.26 10.91
N THR A 394 33.97 29.63 12.08
CA THR A 394 32.82 29.08 12.82
C THR A 394 32.25 30.12 13.80
N ASN A 395 31.25 29.73 14.59
CA ASN A 395 30.71 30.54 15.68
C ASN A 395 31.85 31.15 16.55
N ASN A 396 32.04 32.47 16.49
CA ASN A 396 33.14 33.15 17.18
C ASN A 396 32.68 34.04 18.34
N PHE A 397 31.36 34.14 18.56
CA PHE A 397 30.78 34.99 19.59
C PHE A 397 29.55 34.30 20.23
N ALA A 398 29.33 34.50 21.52
CA ALA A 398 28.15 33.96 22.17
C ALA A 398 26.92 34.82 21.84
N PHE A 399 25.84 34.21 21.32
CA PHE A 399 24.60 34.94 21.08
C PHE A 399 24.05 35.52 22.38
N SER A 400 23.69 36.80 22.35
CA SER A 400 22.93 37.48 23.39
C SER A 400 21.90 38.39 22.72
N PRO A 401 20.64 38.44 23.18
CA PRO A 401 19.65 39.38 22.66
C PRO A 401 20.11 40.85 22.71
N ALA A 402 20.99 41.20 23.65
CA ALA A 402 21.60 42.52 23.76
C ALA A 402 22.49 42.91 22.57
N LEU A 403 22.86 41.96 21.70
CA LEU A 403 23.54 42.25 20.43
C LEU A 403 22.65 43.00 19.45
N PHE A 404 21.35 42.73 19.46
CA PHE A 404 20.39 43.41 18.60
C PHE A 404 19.80 44.64 19.28
N ASP A 405 19.71 44.60 20.61
CA ASP A 405 19.09 45.62 21.47
C ASP A 405 20.12 46.22 22.44
N SER A 406 20.82 47.27 22.02
CA SER A 406 21.73 48.03 22.88
C SER A 406 21.22 49.44 23.11
N THR A 407 21.32 49.91 24.36
CA THR A 407 21.02 51.31 24.73
C THR A 407 21.94 52.32 24.03
N ASP A 408 23.07 51.85 23.49
CA ASP A 408 24.04 52.69 22.80
C ASP A 408 23.70 52.89 21.31
N TYR A 409 22.65 52.24 20.80
CA TYR A 409 22.22 52.37 19.42
C TYR A 409 21.37 53.63 19.18
N VAL A 410 21.60 54.29 18.05
CA VAL A 410 20.97 55.57 17.68
C VAL A 410 19.48 55.42 17.36
N THR A 411 19.06 54.26 16.84
CA THR A 411 17.65 53.96 16.59
C THR A 411 17.23 52.64 17.21
N ASN A 412 16.07 52.63 17.86
CA ASN A 412 15.36 51.43 18.29
C ASN A 412 14.35 50.93 17.23
N ASN A 413 14.33 51.53 16.04
CA ASN A 413 13.46 51.16 14.93
C ASN A 413 14.23 51.26 13.59
N PRO A 414 15.21 50.38 13.34
CA PRO A 414 16.00 50.42 12.11
C PRO A 414 15.17 49.97 10.90
N SER A 415 15.57 50.43 9.70
CA SER A 415 15.03 49.89 8.45
C SER A 415 15.56 48.48 8.22
N ILE A 416 14.64 47.51 8.21
CA ILE A 416 14.85 46.08 7.99
C ILE A 416 14.46 45.74 6.55
N GLY A 417 15.40 45.19 5.81
CA GLY A 417 15.13 44.43 4.59
C GLY A 417 15.03 42.94 4.94
N TYR A 418 14.08 42.22 4.35
CA TYR A 418 13.92 40.79 4.60
C TYR A 418 13.58 40.01 3.33
N ALA A 419 13.93 38.73 3.35
CA ALA A 419 13.59 37.73 2.35
C ALA A 419 13.12 36.45 3.05
N ALA A 420 12.11 35.80 2.50
CA ALA A 420 11.64 34.50 2.91
C ALA A 420 11.71 33.55 1.71
N TYR A 421 12.10 32.32 1.95
CA TYR A 421 12.27 31.29 0.93
C TYR A 421 11.80 29.93 1.48
N ARG A 422 11.18 29.13 0.62
CA ARG A 422 10.94 27.71 0.85
C ARG A 422 11.30 26.95 -0.42
N GLY A 423 12.31 26.11 -0.31
CA GLY A 423 12.71 25.17 -1.35
C GLY A 423 12.42 23.74 -0.92
N SER A 424 12.14 22.87 -1.88
CA SER A 424 12.01 21.44 -1.68
C SER A 424 13.20 20.72 -2.31
N LEU A 425 13.84 19.86 -1.54
CA LEU A 425 14.73 18.82 -2.03
C LEU A 425 13.85 17.65 -2.51
N THR A 426 13.69 17.48 -3.82
CA THR A 426 12.81 16.46 -4.41
C THR A 426 13.53 15.60 -5.43
N VAL A 427 13.29 14.30 -5.42
CA VAL A 427 13.81 13.42 -6.46
C VAL A 427 12.81 13.37 -7.61
N GLY A 428 13.09 14.08 -8.71
CA GLY A 428 12.13 14.25 -9.80
C GLY A 428 11.01 15.25 -9.44
N GLN A 429 10.65 16.10 -10.39
CA GLN A 429 9.80 17.29 -10.12
C GLN A 429 8.36 16.98 -9.66
N ASN A 430 7.89 15.72 -9.70
CA ASN A 430 6.48 15.37 -9.52
C ASN A 430 6.11 14.71 -8.18
N LEU A 431 7.05 14.32 -7.33
CA LEU A 431 6.75 13.57 -6.10
C LEU A 431 6.13 14.42 -4.97
N TYR A 432 6.16 15.76 -5.08
CA TYR A 432 5.64 16.66 -4.04
C TYR A 432 4.14 17.04 -4.21
N GLY A 433 3.47 16.51 -5.24
CA GLY A 433 2.03 16.72 -5.45
C GLY A 433 1.13 16.19 -4.32
N GLY A 434 1.64 15.34 -3.44
CA GLY A 434 0.85 14.54 -2.49
C GLY A 434 0.31 15.23 -1.23
N TYR A 435 0.89 16.34 -0.76
CA TYR A 435 0.61 16.76 0.63
C TYR A 435 -0.63 17.63 0.87
N THR A 436 -1.32 18.18 -0.14
CA THR A 436 -2.48 19.06 0.17
C THR A 436 -3.74 18.84 -0.66
N ASN A 437 -3.72 18.06 -1.76
CA ASN A 437 -4.90 17.86 -2.62
C ASN A 437 -5.22 16.38 -2.95
N ALA A 438 -4.61 15.41 -2.27
CA ALA A 438 -5.03 14.02 -2.40
C ALA A 438 -6.32 13.82 -1.61
N ILE A 439 -7.43 13.56 -2.32
CA ILE A 439 -8.63 12.99 -1.68
C ILE A 439 -8.19 11.66 -1.04
N PRO A 440 -8.33 11.47 0.28
CA PRO A 440 -7.92 10.23 0.92
C PRO A 440 -8.95 9.16 0.58
N VAL A 441 -8.63 8.33 -0.42
CA VAL A 441 -9.33 7.06 -0.67
C VAL A 441 -8.27 5.97 -0.75
N GLY A 442 -7.98 5.31 0.37
CA GLY A 442 -7.00 4.21 0.46
C GLY A 442 -5.93 4.40 1.55
N PRO A 443 -5.17 3.34 1.91
CA PRO A 443 -4.22 3.35 3.02
C PRO A 443 -3.16 4.43 2.88
N ARG A 444 -2.75 5.00 4.03
CA ARG A 444 -1.73 6.05 4.16
C ARG A 444 -0.43 5.64 3.43
N GLY A 445 -0.10 6.30 2.33
CA GLY A 445 1.21 6.12 1.65
C GLY A 445 1.26 6.35 0.14
N LEU A 446 0.12 6.47 -0.57
CA LEU A 446 0.06 6.55 -2.03
C LEU A 446 -0.20 7.97 -2.59
N ALA A 447 -0.08 9.01 -1.78
CA ALA A 447 -0.26 10.39 -2.24
C ALA A 447 1.00 10.89 -2.98
N GLY A 448 0.87 11.27 -4.25
CA GLY A 448 1.95 11.89 -5.03
C GLY A 448 2.62 11.01 -6.10
N LEU A 449 1.97 9.94 -6.58
CA LEU A 449 2.50 9.13 -7.68
C LEU A 449 2.72 10.00 -8.94
N PRO A 450 3.94 10.08 -9.49
CA PRO A 450 4.18 10.74 -10.77
C PRO A 450 3.34 10.08 -11.86
N ILE A 451 2.47 10.84 -12.52
CA ILE A 451 1.72 10.40 -13.71
C ILE A 451 2.60 10.48 -14.97
N ASP A 452 3.69 11.25 -14.90
CA ASP A 452 4.59 11.52 -16.01
C ASP A 452 5.64 10.42 -16.22
N ASP A 453 6.09 10.29 -17.46
CA ASP A 453 7.08 9.31 -17.88
C ASP A 453 8.45 9.61 -17.24
N ILE A 454 9.00 8.62 -16.51
CA ILE A 454 10.28 8.72 -15.81
C ILE A 454 11.50 8.69 -16.75
N THR A 455 11.29 8.45 -18.05
CA THR A 455 12.35 8.35 -19.07
C THR A 455 13.13 9.65 -19.29
N ASN A 456 12.57 10.80 -18.91
CA ASN A 456 13.22 12.10 -19.08
C ASN A 456 13.94 12.61 -17.83
N TYR A 457 13.91 11.87 -16.71
CA TYR A 457 14.61 12.31 -15.48
C TYR A 457 16.13 12.14 -15.60
N THR A 458 16.87 13.14 -15.13
CA THR A 458 18.32 13.07 -14.89
C THR A 458 18.62 12.12 -13.73
N GLY A 459 19.86 11.67 -13.56
CA GLY A 459 20.21 10.78 -12.46
C GLY A 459 19.60 9.37 -12.58
N ARG A 460 19.26 8.92 -13.79
CA ARG A 460 18.61 7.63 -14.04
C ARG A 460 19.56 6.56 -14.58
N VAL A 461 19.18 5.30 -14.41
CA VAL A 461 19.81 4.13 -15.05
C VAL A 461 18.78 3.44 -15.93
N VAL A 462 19.11 3.25 -17.21
CA VAL A 462 18.27 2.56 -18.20
C VAL A 462 19.02 1.37 -18.77
N ILE A 463 18.39 0.19 -18.71
CA ILE A 463 18.93 -1.07 -19.24
C ILE A 463 17.89 -1.67 -20.20
N ASP A 464 18.22 -1.67 -21.49
CA ASP A 464 17.45 -2.29 -22.56
C ASP A 464 18.23 -3.48 -23.12
N ALA A 465 17.78 -4.70 -22.82
CA ALA A 465 18.54 -5.90 -23.12
C ALA A 465 17.67 -7.02 -23.68
N LYS A 466 18.03 -7.67 -24.80
CA LYS A 466 17.31 -8.92 -25.18
C LYS A 466 17.52 -10.02 -24.15
N LYS A 467 18.76 -10.20 -23.68
CA LYS A 467 19.15 -11.13 -22.63
C LYS A 467 19.91 -10.42 -21.52
N LEU A 468 19.47 -10.56 -20.28
CA LEU A 468 20.00 -9.79 -19.14
C LEU A 468 20.40 -10.69 -17.95
N ASN A 469 21.61 -10.49 -17.43
CA ASN A 469 22.06 -11.06 -16.16
C ASN A 469 22.36 -9.96 -15.13
N LEU A 470 21.63 -9.96 -14.02
CA LEU A 470 21.73 -9.05 -12.87
C LEU A 470 22.30 -9.72 -11.61
N ASP A 471 22.89 -10.91 -11.70
CA ASP A 471 23.43 -11.64 -10.55
C ASP A 471 24.45 -10.78 -9.78
N GLN A 472 24.15 -10.50 -8.51
CA GLN A 472 24.99 -9.69 -7.62
C GLN A 472 25.30 -8.28 -8.15
N VAL A 473 24.43 -7.71 -8.99
CA VAL A 473 24.54 -6.31 -9.39
C VAL A 473 24.26 -5.39 -8.20
N ARG A 474 24.87 -4.20 -8.22
CA ARG A 474 24.61 -3.10 -7.29
C ARG A 474 24.27 -1.87 -8.10
N VAL A 475 23.03 -1.40 -7.98
CA VAL A 475 22.55 -0.21 -8.69
C VAL A 475 22.11 0.82 -7.67
N ARG A 476 22.74 1.99 -7.70
CA ARG A 476 22.21 3.21 -7.08
C ARG A 476 21.87 4.15 -8.21
N ALA A 477 20.60 4.54 -8.33
CA ALA A 477 20.21 5.61 -9.23
C ALA A 477 19.60 6.78 -8.46
N GLU A 478 20.12 7.99 -8.61
CA GLU A 478 19.61 9.19 -7.94
C GLU A 478 18.09 9.32 -8.07
N THR A 479 17.55 9.15 -9.29
CA THR A 479 16.11 9.25 -9.57
C THR A 479 15.43 7.92 -9.87
N ALA A 480 15.84 7.23 -10.94
CA ALA A 480 15.07 6.12 -11.50
C ALA A 480 15.91 4.97 -12.03
N VAL A 481 15.40 3.75 -11.92
CA VAL A 481 15.92 2.56 -12.62
C VAL A 481 14.85 2.00 -13.55
N ILE A 482 15.19 1.89 -14.83
CA ILE A 482 14.30 1.39 -15.88
C ILE A 482 14.97 0.16 -16.49
N ILE A 483 14.27 -0.98 -16.47
CA ILE A 483 14.79 -2.24 -17.03
C ILE A 483 13.76 -2.85 -17.97
N HIS A 484 14.17 -3.04 -19.22
CA HIS A 484 13.42 -3.79 -20.22
C HIS A 484 14.25 -5.00 -20.67
N THR A 485 13.68 -6.21 -20.58
CA THR A 485 14.33 -7.39 -21.13
C THR A 485 13.38 -8.47 -21.63
N ASP A 486 13.77 -9.09 -22.75
CA ASP A 486 13.05 -10.23 -23.34
C ASP A 486 13.39 -11.57 -22.66
N ASP A 487 14.51 -11.64 -21.94
CA ASP A 487 14.99 -12.82 -21.24
C ASP A 487 15.92 -12.45 -20.07
N LEU A 488 15.33 -12.25 -18.88
CA LEU A 488 16.05 -12.18 -17.61
C LEU A 488 16.53 -13.58 -17.24
N VAL A 489 17.85 -13.79 -17.32
CA VAL A 489 18.47 -15.09 -17.05
C VAL A 489 19.06 -15.24 -15.66
N GLY A 490 19.24 -14.13 -14.94
CA GLY A 490 19.78 -14.13 -13.57
C GLY A 490 19.49 -12.84 -12.85
N ASN A 491 19.12 -12.95 -11.58
CA ASN A 491 18.91 -11.86 -10.63
C ASN A 491 19.14 -12.35 -9.20
N LYS A 492 20.20 -13.13 -8.98
CA LYS A 492 20.56 -13.63 -7.64
C LYS A 492 21.20 -12.52 -6.80
N ALA A 493 20.52 -12.14 -5.73
CA ALA A 493 20.96 -11.12 -4.76
C ALA A 493 21.40 -9.76 -5.36
N PRO A 494 20.63 -9.16 -6.30
CA PRO A 494 20.82 -7.77 -6.71
C PRO A 494 20.53 -6.84 -5.53
N ILE A 495 21.09 -5.63 -5.56
CA ILE A 495 20.64 -4.52 -4.72
C ILE A 495 20.34 -3.35 -5.66
N ILE A 496 19.10 -2.86 -5.60
CA ILE A 496 18.63 -1.72 -6.35
C ILE A 496 18.13 -0.65 -5.37
N ASP A 497 18.84 0.48 -5.33
CA ASP A 497 18.49 1.67 -4.55
C ASP A 497 18.11 2.81 -5.49
N ALA A 498 16.81 2.93 -5.75
CA ALA A 498 16.22 4.04 -6.50
C ALA A 498 14.77 4.27 -6.04
N PRO A 499 14.33 5.53 -5.89
CA PRO A 499 12.98 5.82 -5.45
C PRO A 499 11.91 5.53 -6.52
N LEU A 500 12.28 5.59 -7.81
CA LEU A 500 11.39 5.28 -8.93
C LEU A 500 11.91 4.08 -9.71
N LEU A 501 11.03 3.10 -9.97
CA LEU A 501 11.36 1.90 -10.73
C LEU A 501 10.38 1.68 -11.88
N SER A 502 10.83 1.11 -13.00
CA SER A 502 9.97 0.63 -14.08
C SER A 502 10.55 -0.64 -14.68
N TYR A 503 9.75 -1.71 -14.70
CA TYR A 503 10.17 -3.04 -15.11
C TYR A 503 9.25 -3.62 -16.18
N ASP A 504 9.86 -3.97 -17.31
CA ASP A 504 9.28 -4.87 -18.31
C ASP A 504 10.20 -6.08 -18.46
N LEU A 505 9.88 -7.16 -17.74
CA LEU A 505 10.74 -8.32 -17.61
C LEU A 505 10.03 -9.54 -18.17
N LYS A 506 10.67 -10.18 -19.14
CA LYS A 506 10.32 -11.52 -19.59
C LYS A 506 11.41 -12.51 -19.21
N SER A 507 11.05 -13.76 -18.95
CA SER A 507 12.03 -14.84 -18.82
C SER A 507 11.60 -16.08 -19.61
N THR A 508 12.58 -16.73 -20.22
CA THR A 508 12.43 -18.04 -20.86
C THR A 508 12.59 -19.20 -19.87
N GLN A 509 13.00 -18.92 -18.62
CA GLN A 509 13.09 -19.92 -17.57
C GLN A 509 11.71 -20.43 -17.15
N PRO A 510 11.60 -21.66 -16.59
CA PRO A 510 10.33 -22.21 -16.13
C PRO A 510 9.61 -21.31 -15.10
N THR A 511 10.38 -20.57 -14.30
CA THR A 511 9.86 -19.66 -13.28
C THR A 511 10.65 -18.36 -13.29
N LEU A 512 9.96 -17.23 -13.46
CA LEU A 512 10.48 -15.89 -13.23
C LEU A 512 10.28 -15.53 -11.76
N VAL A 513 11.38 -15.41 -11.02
CA VAL A 513 11.38 -15.01 -9.61
C VAL A 513 11.79 -13.55 -9.49
N VAL A 514 10.87 -12.71 -9.01
CA VAL A 514 11.15 -11.28 -8.76
C VAL A 514 11.39 -11.09 -7.27
N SER A 515 12.67 -10.99 -6.91
CA SER A 515 13.15 -10.85 -5.52
C SER A 515 14.37 -9.95 -5.44
N ASN A 516 14.46 -9.13 -4.40
CA ASN A 516 15.50 -8.12 -4.16
C ASN A 516 15.64 -7.08 -5.29
N LEU A 517 14.63 -6.97 -6.15
CA LEU A 517 14.60 -5.98 -7.23
C LEU A 517 13.86 -4.71 -6.77
N VAL A 518 12.93 -4.85 -5.82
CA VAL A 518 12.20 -3.70 -5.26
C VAL A 518 12.51 -3.57 -3.77
N SER A 519 13.28 -2.55 -3.40
CA SER A 519 13.48 -2.16 -2.00
C SER A 519 12.24 -1.42 -1.48
N ARG A 520 11.99 -1.47 -0.16
CA ARG A 520 10.85 -0.75 0.43
C ARG A 520 11.06 0.76 0.41
N ASN A 521 12.29 1.19 0.73
CA ASN A 521 12.69 2.59 0.81
C ASN A 521 14.03 2.77 0.11
N ALA A 522 14.18 3.89 -0.59
CA ALA A 522 15.45 4.40 -1.09
C ALA A 522 16.00 5.44 -0.10
N SER A 523 17.33 5.50 0.04
CA SER A 523 17.95 6.46 0.98
C SER A 523 18.20 7.80 0.30
N ARG A 524 17.39 8.80 0.60
CA ARG A 524 17.44 10.11 -0.06
C ARG A 524 17.25 11.19 0.99
N LEU A 525 18.15 12.19 1.00
CA LEU A 525 17.96 13.41 1.78
C LEU A 525 17.00 14.32 1.02
N ILE A 526 15.72 14.30 1.40
CA ILE A 526 14.61 14.99 0.71
C ILE A 526 13.76 15.76 1.72
N GLY A 527 12.85 16.58 1.22
CA GLY A 527 11.92 17.36 2.04
C GLY A 527 12.15 18.86 1.88
N ASP A 528 11.50 19.65 2.72
CA ASP A 528 11.49 21.10 2.54
C ASP A 528 12.48 21.80 3.44
N VAL A 529 13.01 22.92 2.98
CA VAL A 529 13.80 23.84 3.78
C VAL A 529 13.13 25.21 3.72
N GLY A 530 12.63 25.66 4.87
CA GLY A 530 12.16 27.02 5.06
C GLY A 530 13.30 27.92 5.55
N ALA A 531 13.38 29.13 5.03
CA ALA A 531 14.37 30.12 5.42
C ALA A 531 13.75 31.53 5.51
N TYR A 532 14.18 32.27 6.52
CA TYR A 532 13.89 33.70 6.67
C TYR A 532 15.18 34.46 6.95
N SER A 533 15.54 35.38 6.04
CA SER A 533 16.69 36.26 6.17
C SER A 533 16.24 37.69 6.41
N ALA A 534 16.85 38.37 7.37
CA ALA A 534 16.61 39.78 7.67
C ALA A 534 17.93 40.51 7.88
N GLN A 535 18.02 41.74 7.37
CA GLN A 535 19.15 42.63 7.58
C GLN A 535 18.72 44.03 7.95
N TRP A 536 19.51 44.66 8.80
CA TRP A 536 19.36 46.07 9.13
C TRP A 536 20.70 46.69 9.50
N VAL A 537 20.71 48.01 9.57
CA VAL A 537 21.88 48.79 9.96
C VAL A 537 21.51 49.65 11.16
N ASN A 538 22.43 49.75 12.11
CA ASN A 538 22.34 50.69 13.22
C ASN A 538 23.68 51.41 13.41
N THR A 539 23.69 52.49 14.18
CA THR A 539 24.91 53.20 14.55
C THR A 539 24.96 53.38 16.05
N SER A 540 26.17 53.48 16.61
CA SER A 540 26.40 53.88 18.00
C SER A 540 27.37 55.05 18.04
N THR A 541 27.08 56.03 18.89
CA THR A 541 27.88 57.27 19.03
C THR A 541 28.71 57.30 20.31
N ASN A 542 28.98 56.16 20.93
CA ASN A 542 29.70 56.11 22.21
C ASN A 542 31.22 56.37 22.03
N GLY A 543 31.80 57.30 22.80
CA GLY A 543 33.26 57.52 22.88
C GLY A 543 33.92 58.45 21.85
N GLY A 544 33.17 59.23 21.06
CA GLY A 544 33.72 60.23 20.13
C GLY A 544 34.01 59.74 18.70
N SER A 545 33.77 58.45 18.41
CA SER A 545 33.73 57.85 17.07
C SER A 545 32.33 57.29 16.79
N THR A 546 31.88 57.33 15.53
CA THR A 546 30.58 56.74 15.13
C THR A 546 30.81 55.33 14.61
N ASN A 547 30.46 54.31 15.39
CA ASN A 547 30.52 52.93 14.93
C ASN A 547 29.25 52.57 14.17
N THR A 548 29.38 51.95 13.00
CA THR A 548 28.26 51.39 12.24
C THR A 548 28.14 49.89 12.51
N TYR A 549 26.93 49.38 12.65
CA TYR A 549 26.62 47.97 12.89
C TYR A 549 25.72 47.45 11.78
N TYR A 550 26.21 46.49 11.01
CA TYR A 550 25.45 45.73 10.02
C TYR A 550 25.02 44.42 10.66
N PHE A 551 23.72 44.16 10.63
CA PHE A 551 23.13 42.95 11.16
C PHE A 551 22.59 42.09 10.02
N SER A 552 22.86 40.79 10.09
CA SER A 552 22.22 39.76 9.28
C SER A 552 21.71 38.66 10.19
N MET A 553 20.43 38.31 10.05
CA MET A 553 19.79 37.25 10.80
C MET A 553 19.16 36.26 9.82
N LEU A 554 19.55 35.00 9.94
CA LEU A 554 18.96 33.88 9.20
C LEU A 554 18.25 32.95 10.19
N ILE A 555 17.01 32.58 9.89
CA ILE A 555 16.27 31.54 10.59
C ILE A 555 16.01 30.43 9.59
N VAL A 556 16.37 29.20 9.96
CA VAL A 556 16.27 28.03 9.09
C VAL A 556 15.44 26.95 9.76
N ASP A 557 14.47 26.41 9.04
CA ASP A 557 13.60 25.33 9.50
C ASP A 557 13.50 24.22 8.43
N PRO A 558 14.30 23.15 8.56
CA PRO A 558 14.28 21.99 7.67
C PRO A 558 13.22 20.96 8.10
N TYR A 559 12.32 20.61 7.18
CA TYR A 559 11.47 19.42 7.25
C TYR A 559 12.03 18.34 6.32
N LEU A 560 13.20 17.81 6.70
CA LEU A 560 13.96 16.86 5.90
C LEU A 560 13.79 15.42 6.41
N THR A 561 13.82 14.46 5.49
CA THR A 561 13.88 13.02 5.76
C THR A 561 15.06 12.40 5.02
N VAL A 562 15.54 11.25 5.52
CA VAL A 562 16.69 10.51 4.94
C VAL A 562 16.28 9.28 4.13
N THR A 563 14.98 8.98 4.08
CA THR A 563 14.42 7.88 3.30
C THR A 563 13.19 8.32 2.54
N GLN A 564 13.00 7.68 1.39
CA GLN A 564 11.86 7.87 0.50
C GLN A 564 11.27 6.49 0.17
N GLY A 565 9.94 6.37 0.20
CA GLY A 565 9.27 5.13 -0.23
C GLY A 565 9.50 4.87 -1.72
N VAL A 566 9.74 3.60 -2.08
CA VAL A 566 9.92 3.22 -3.49
C VAL A 566 8.57 3.05 -4.17
N VAL A 567 8.45 3.66 -5.33
CA VAL A 567 7.29 3.55 -6.22
C VAL A 567 7.72 2.85 -7.51
N LEU A 568 6.95 1.84 -7.88
CA LEU A 568 7.14 1.15 -9.14
C LEU A 568 6.11 1.65 -10.15
N GLN A 569 6.53 2.38 -11.17
CA GLN A 569 5.63 2.96 -12.16
C GLN A 569 4.96 1.86 -12.99
N ASP A 570 5.77 1.02 -13.63
CA ASP A 570 5.29 -0.07 -14.45
C ASP A 570 5.87 -1.39 -13.97
N LEU A 571 5.00 -2.38 -13.79
CA LEU A 571 5.35 -3.77 -13.55
C LEU A 571 4.73 -4.62 -14.65
N LYS A 572 5.54 -5.02 -15.63
CA LYS A 572 5.12 -5.93 -16.70
C LYS A 572 5.98 -7.17 -16.63
N LEU A 573 5.39 -8.29 -16.25
CA LEU A 573 6.12 -9.56 -16.07
C LEU A 573 5.55 -10.62 -17.00
N ARG A 574 6.42 -11.28 -17.76
CA ARG A 574 6.04 -12.35 -18.71
C ARG A 574 6.86 -13.60 -18.50
N GLY A 575 6.22 -14.76 -18.39
CA GLY A 575 6.90 -16.04 -18.20
C GLY A 575 5.93 -17.20 -18.04
N THR A 576 6.43 -18.43 -17.91
CA THR A 576 5.54 -19.58 -17.69
C THR A 576 4.91 -19.51 -16.29
N ASN A 577 5.74 -19.36 -15.26
CA ASN A 577 5.34 -19.14 -13.87
C ASN A 577 6.00 -17.87 -13.34
N VAL A 578 5.28 -17.07 -12.56
CA VAL A 578 5.82 -15.84 -11.93
C VAL A 578 5.67 -15.94 -10.42
N VAL A 579 6.75 -15.63 -9.69
CA VAL A 579 6.77 -15.57 -8.23
C VAL A 579 7.22 -14.19 -7.77
N LEU A 580 6.39 -13.55 -6.93
CA LEU A 580 6.61 -12.22 -6.39
C LEU A 580 7.00 -12.32 -4.91
N HIS A 581 8.24 -11.96 -4.57
CA HIS A 581 8.74 -11.98 -3.18
C HIS A 581 8.81 -10.59 -2.54
N ASP A 582 9.02 -9.54 -3.33
CA ASP A 582 9.20 -8.18 -2.82
C ASP A 582 7.87 -7.49 -2.46
N THR A 583 7.95 -6.28 -1.92
CA THR A 583 6.79 -5.40 -1.74
C THR A 583 6.69 -4.44 -2.92
N PHE A 584 5.60 -4.52 -3.67
CA PHE A 584 5.36 -3.74 -4.89
C PHE A 584 4.27 -2.71 -4.65
N ASN A 585 4.62 -1.43 -4.77
CA ASN A 585 3.68 -0.32 -4.83
C ASN A 585 3.59 0.14 -6.28
N VAL A 586 2.62 -0.39 -7.04
CA VAL A 586 2.52 -0.15 -8.48
C VAL A 586 1.68 1.10 -8.77
N GLY A 587 2.27 2.10 -9.42
CA GLY A 587 1.65 3.41 -9.64
C GLY A 587 0.85 3.53 -10.94
N ARG A 588 1.42 3.11 -12.07
CA ARG A 588 0.88 3.40 -13.41
C ARG A 588 0.30 2.18 -14.10
N SER A 589 1.09 1.11 -14.25
CA SER A 589 0.70 -0.11 -14.98
C SER A 589 1.13 -1.38 -14.25
N PHE A 590 0.19 -2.31 -14.02
CA PHE A 590 0.45 -3.62 -13.44
C PHE A 590 -0.05 -4.70 -14.39
N VAL A 591 0.85 -5.51 -14.95
CA VAL A 591 0.55 -6.57 -15.91
C VAL A 591 1.39 -7.83 -15.61
N ILE A 592 0.72 -8.96 -15.47
CA ILE A 592 1.30 -10.30 -15.36
C ILE A 592 0.74 -11.15 -16.51
N ASP A 593 1.65 -11.62 -17.37
CA ASP A 593 1.36 -12.60 -18.41
C ASP A 593 2.08 -13.91 -18.07
N ALA A 594 1.41 -14.76 -17.29
CA ALA A 594 1.91 -16.06 -16.88
C ALA A 594 0.79 -17.07 -16.68
N LYS A 595 1.09 -18.36 -16.74
CA LYS A 595 0.10 -19.43 -16.49
C LYS A 595 -0.15 -19.65 -15.00
N ALA A 596 0.88 -19.49 -14.18
CA ALA A 596 0.77 -19.52 -12.73
C ALA A 596 1.40 -18.28 -12.10
N LEU A 597 0.70 -17.69 -11.13
CA LEU A 597 1.17 -16.56 -10.33
C LEU A 597 1.18 -16.95 -8.85
N THR A 598 2.34 -16.80 -8.21
CA THR A 598 2.49 -16.95 -6.76
C THR A 598 2.92 -15.62 -6.13
N VAL A 599 2.15 -15.12 -5.18
CA VAL A 599 2.47 -13.92 -4.41
C VAL A 599 2.89 -14.32 -3.00
N THR A 600 4.11 -13.98 -2.60
CA THR A 600 4.61 -14.21 -1.23
C THR A 600 4.96 -12.92 -0.51
N GLY A 601 5.30 -11.87 -1.26
CA GLY A 601 5.42 -10.51 -0.77
C GLY A 601 4.08 -9.78 -0.74
N SER A 602 4.11 -8.46 -0.83
CA SER A 602 2.90 -7.63 -0.85
C SER A 602 2.80 -6.89 -2.18
N VAL A 603 1.63 -6.91 -2.81
CA VAL A 603 1.36 -6.20 -4.07
C VAL A 603 0.21 -5.24 -3.84
N THR A 604 0.48 -3.96 -3.98
CA THR A 604 -0.50 -2.88 -3.93
C THR A 604 -0.61 -2.27 -5.31
N ASN A 605 -1.75 -2.44 -5.96
CA ASN A 605 -2.07 -1.71 -7.18
C ASN A 605 -2.62 -0.33 -6.80
N GLY A 606 -2.03 0.73 -7.34
CA GLY A 606 -2.19 2.12 -6.91
C GLY A 606 -3.62 2.66 -6.93
N LEU A 607 -3.79 3.92 -6.52
CA LEU A 607 -5.10 4.56 -6.34
C LEU A 607 -5.99 4.51 -7.60
N ASN A 608 -7.28 4.23 -7.42
CA ASN A 608 -8.29 4.11 -8.48
C ASN A 608 -7.95 3.07 -9.56
N ARG A 609 -7.39 1.92 -9.17
CA ARG A 609 -7.06 0.82 -10.07
C ARG A 609 -7.69 -0.49 -9.60
N ASP A 610 -8.27 -1.18 -10.57
CA ASP A 610 -8.78 -2.54 -10.41
C ASP A 610 -7.63 -3.56 -10.62
N ILE A 611 -7.82 -4.78 -10.13
CA ILE A 611 -7.05 -5.94 -10.57
C ILE A 611 -8.01 -6.89 -11.28
N ASN A 612 -7.80 -7.08 -12.59
CA ASN A 612 -8.68 -7.88 -13.46
C ASN A 612 -7.88 -8.49 -14.63
N ALA A 613 -8.55 -8.88 -15.71
CA ALA A 613 -7.98 -9.57 -16.86
C ALA A 613 -6.96 -8.71 -17.60
N GLN A 614 -7.01 -7.39 -17.47
CA GLN A 614 -5.99 -6.47 -17.98
C GLN A 614 -4.71 -6.53 -17.15
N SER A 615 -4.83 -6.78 -15.85
CA SER A 615 -3.69 -7.00 -14.96
C SER A 615 -3.16 -8.41 -15.07
N PHE A 616 -4.02 -9.43 -15.08
CA PHE A 616 -3.65 -10.85 -15.12
C PHE A 616 -4.15 -11.50 -16.40
N LEU A 617 -3.34 -11.39 -17.46
CA LEU A 617 -3.73 -11.73 -18.84
C LEU A 617 -3.95 -13.24 -19.01
N SER A 618 -2.93 -14.05 -18.73
CA SER A 618 -2.92 -15.49 -19.02
C SER A 618 -3.00 -16.40 -17.78
N VAL A 619 -3.25 -15.82 -16.60
CA VAL A 619 -3.23 -16.55 -15.32
C VAL A 619 -4.34 -17.61 -15.30
N ILE A 620 -3.97 -18.81 -14.89
CA ILE A 620 -4.88 -19.96 -14.72
C ILE A 620 -4.84 -20.47 -13.28
N ASN A 621 -3.67 -20.41 -12.64
CA ASN A 621 -3.45 -20.84 -11.26
C ASN A 621 -2.94 -19.65 -10.44
N PHE A 622 -3.64 -19.29 -9.37
CA PHE A 622 -3.25 -18.19 -8.50
C PHE A 622 -3.04 -18.69 -7.07
N THR A 623 -1.85 -18.46 -6.52
CA THR A 623 -1.52 -18.78 -5.13
C THR A 623 -1.06 -17.53 -4.39
N ASN A 624 -1.69 -17.20 -3.26
CA ASN A 624 -1.32 -16.06 -2.42
C ASN A 624 -0.88 -16.53 -1.04
N TYR A 625 0.36 -16.24 -0.66
CA TYR A 625 0.91 -16.38 0.69
C TYR A 625 1.09 -15.02 1.39
N GLY A 626 1.13 -13.93 0.63
CA GLY A 626 1.42 -12.60 1.13
C GLY A 626 0.19 -11.70 1.12
N SER A 627 0.25 -10.58 0.39
CA SER A 627 -0.90 -9.66 0.30
C SER A 627 -1.12 -9.20 -1.15
N LEU A 628 -2.38 -9.21 -1.58
CA LEU A 628 -2.81 -8.65 -2.85
C LEU A 628 -3.88 -7.59 -2.58
N TYR A 629 -3.56 -6.34 -2.90
CA TYR A 629 -4.41 -5.18 -2.65
C TYR A 629 -4.77 -4.48 -3.97
N ALA A 630 -6.07 -4.30 -4.20
CA ALA A 630 -6.64 -3.42 -5.23
C ALA A 630 -7.35 -2.23 -4.57
N SER A 631 -7.12 -1.01 -5.05
CA SER A 631 -7.78 0.18 -4.49
C SER A 631 -9.26 0.32 -4.90
N ARG A 632 -9.67 -0.39 -5.97
CA ARG A 632 -11.06 -0.54 -6.43
C ARG A 632 -11.41 -2.02 -6.52
N ASP A 633 -11.89 -2.54 -7.64
CA ASP A 633 -12.39 -3.91 -7.72
C ASP A 633 -11.26 -4.91 -7.96
N LEU A 634 -11.33 -6.04 -7.28
CA LEU A 634 -10.47 -7.21 -7.50
C LEU A 634 -11.34 -8.32 -8.11
N ASN A 635 -11.17 -8.58 -9.40
CA ASN A 635 -11.89 -9.61 -10.14
C ASN A 635 -10.92 -10.64 -10.70
N LEU A 636 -10.91 -11.84 -10.15
CA LEU A 636 -10.01 -12.92 -10.56
C LEU A 636 -10.83 -14.08 -11.14
N GLY A 637 -10.80 -14.24 -12.45
CA GLY A 637 -11.38 -15.38 -13.16
C GLY A 637 -12.85 -15.21 -13.57
N ALA A 638 -13.62 -14.29 -12.97
CA ALA A 638 -14.99 -14.00 -13.41
C ALA A 638 -15.04 -12.94 -14.54
N ASP A 639 -13.93 -12.26 -14.75
CA ASP A 639 -13.63 -11.25 -15.77
C ASP A 639 -13.31 -11.83 -17.16
N ARG A 640 -13.48 -13.13 -17.35
CA ARG A 640 -13.06 -13.88 -18.55
C ARG A 640 -13.99 -15.07 -18.78
N THR A 641 -13.98 -15.60 -20.01
CA THR A 641 -14.88 -16.70 -20.41
C THR A 641 -14.61 -18.01 -19.65
N THR A 642 -13.34 -18.32 -19.39
CA THR A 642 -12.93 -19.53 -18.68
C THR A 642 -12.38 -19.16 -17.31
N PRO A 643 -13.05 -19.54 -16.21
CA PRO A 643 -12.57 -19.30 -14.85
C PRO A 643 -11.18 -19.89 -14.60
N TYR A 644 -10.54 -19.48 -13.50
CA TYR A 644 -9.27 -20.08 -13.09
C TYR A 644 -9.41 -21.56 -12.81
N SER A 645 -8.32 -22.32 -12.97
CA SER A 645 -8.29 -23.71 -12.50
C SER A 645 -8.31 -23.73 -10.97
N ASN A 646 -7.49 -22.88 -10.34
CA ASN A 646 -7.50 -22.71 -8.89
C ASN A 646 -7.16 -21.29 -8.45
N ILE A 647 -7.75 -20.95 -7.31
CA ILE A 647 -7.39 -19.82 -6.46
C ILE A 647 -7.09 -20.40 -5.08
N VAL A 648 -5.86 -20.20 -4.60
CA VAL A 648 -5.41 -20.66 -3.29
C VAL A 648 -4.95 -19.46 -2.48
N ASN A 649 -5.65 -19.14 -1.40
CA ASN A 649 -5.33 -18.02 -0.52
C ASN A 649 -4.89 -18.50 0.87
N TYR A 650 -3.61 -18.35 1.17
CA TYR A 650 -3.00 -18.45 2.50
C TYR A 650 -2.70 -17.06 3.10
N GLY A 651 -2.72 -16.00 2.27
CA GLY A 651 -2.43 -14.62 2.65
C GLY A 651 -3.67 -13.74 2.73
N THR A 652 -3.49 -12.43 2.53
CA THR A 652 -4.60 -11.46 2.50
C THR A 652 -4.95 -11.08 1.06
N ILE A 653 -6.23 -11.12 0.73
CA ILE A 653 -6.80 -10.49 -0.47
C ILE A 653 -7.64 -9.30 -0.01
N ASP A 654 -7.41 -8.14 -0.59
CA ASP A 654 -8.10 -6.90 -0.23
C ASP A 654 -8.47 -6.12 -1.51
N GLY A 655 -9.73 -5.72 -1.60
CA GLY A 655 -10.29 -4.92 -2.67
C GLY A 655 -11.48 -4.11 -2.18
N GLY A 656 -11.87 -3.08 -2.94
CA GLY A 656 -13.14 -2.38 -2.76
C GLY A 656 -14.32 -3.35 -2.87
N GLY A 657 -14.48 -3.98 -4.03
CA GLY A 657 -15.26 -5.21 -4.21
C GLY A 657 -14.36 -6.37 -4.59
N VAL A 658 -14.75 -7.61 -4.26
CA VAL A 658 -13.97 -8.82 -4.57
C VAL A 658 -14.84 -9.83 -5.28
N THR A 659 -14.46 -10.23 -6.50
CA THR A 659 -15.12 -11.30 -7.26
C THR A 659 -14.10 -12.36 -7.67
N LEU A 660 -14.32 -13.61 -7.28
CA LEU A 660 -13.43 -14.73 -7.56
C LEU A 660 -14.18 -15.81 -8.35
N ALA A 661 -13.60 -16.32 -9.44
CA ALA A 661 -14.13 -17.50 -10.11
C ALA A 661 -13.04 -18.51 -10.47
N ALA A 662 -13.22 -19.75 -10.03
CA ALA A 662 -12.28 -20.85 -10.29
C ALA A 662 -12.94 -22.23 -10.23
N ASP A 663 -12.35 -23.28 -10.80
CA ASP A 663 -12.82 -24.65 -10.55
C ASP A 663 -12.64 -25.01 -9.06
N GLN A 664 -11.47 -24.73 -8.50
CA GLN A 664 -11.16 -24.90 -7.07
C GLN A 664 -10.85 -23.56 -6.40
N PHE A 665 -11.56 -23.24 -5.32
CA PHE A 665 -11.22 -22.11 -4.44
C PHE A 665 -10.91 -22.62 -3.04
N LEU A 666 -9.67 -22.40 -2.59
CA LEU A 666 -9.21 -22.69 -1.23
C LEU A 666 -8.89 -21.37 -0.53
N ASN A 667 -9.56 -21.09 0.59
CA ASN A 667 -9.25 -19.97 1.47
C ASN A 667 -8.83 -20.47 2.86
N GLN A 668 -7.68 -20.00 3.35
CA GLN A 668 -7.15 -20.31 4.68
C GLN A 668 -6.75 -19.06 5.47
N SER A 669 -7.20 -17.89 5.02
CA SER A 669 -6.85 -16.62 5.62
C SER A 669 -7.90 -15.57 5.25
N ASN A 670 -7.50 -14.30 5.16
CA ASN A 670 -8.43 -13.18 5.11
C ASN A 670 -8.74 -12.74 3.68
N VAL A 671 -10.02 -12.43 3.44
CA VAL A 671 -10.50 -11.72 2.26
C VAL A 671 -11.30 -10.49 2.72
N TYR A 672 -10.94 -9.32 2.21
CA TYR A 672 -11.62 -8.06 2.50
C TYR A 672 -12.20 -7.46 1.21
N ALA A 673 -13.51 -7.26 1.19
CA ALA A 673 -14.24 -6.42 0.23
C ALA A 673 -14.66 -5.14 0.98
N GLY A 674 -13.70 -4.22 1.15
CA GLY A 674 -13.77 -3.15 2.14
C GLY A 674 -14.84 -2.08 1.88
N TYR A 675 -15.34 -1.96 0.65
CA TYR A 675 -16.34 -0.94 0.27
C TYR A 675 -17.49 -1.50 -0.58
N GLY A 676 -17.54 -2.82 -0.79
CA GLY A 676 -18.48 -3.49 -1.67
C GLY A 676 -18.74 -4.94 -1.26
N SER A 677 -19.28 -5.72 -2.21
CA SER A 677 -19.64 -7.12 -1.97
C SER A 677 -18.47 -8.07 -2.26
N PHE A 678 -18.51 -9.23 -1.63
CA PHE A 678 -17.70 -10.39 -1.98
C PHE A 678 -18.54 -11.40 -2.76
N ALA A 679 -18.06 -11.86 -3.91
CA ALA A 679 -18.69 -12.93 -4.68
C ALA A 679 -17.67 -14.00 -5.09
N ALA A 680 -18.00 -15.27 -4.86
CA ALA A 680 -17.21 -16.41 -5.30
C ALA A 680 -18.06 -17.34 -6.17
N TYR A 681 -17.46 -17.83 -7.26
CA TYR A 681 -18.05 -18.81 -8.17
C TYR A 681 -17.07 -19.97 -8.34
N ALA A 682 -17.40 -21.15 -7.86
CA ALA A 682 -16.52 -22.29 -8.04
C ALA A 682 -17.23 -23.62 -8.18
N ARG A 683 -16.55 -24.64 -8.71
CA ARG A 683 -17.06 -26.00 -8.56
C ARG A 683 -16.92 -26.45 -7.11
N SER A 684 -15.75 -26.24 -6.52
CA SER A 684 -15.46 -26.62 -5.12
C SER A 684 -14.85 -25.46 -4.36
N MET A 685 -15.47 -25.10 -3.23
CA MET A 685 -14.98 -24.11 -2.28
C MET A 685 -14.60 -24.79 -0.98
N ARG A 686 -13.41 -24.45 -0.46
CA ARG A 686 -12.91 -24.96 0.81
C ARG A 686 -12.41 -23.80 1.66
N PHE A 687 -13.07 -23.56 2.79
CA PHE A 687 -12.63 -22.62 3.81
C PHE A 687 -12.07 -23.43 4.98
N LEU A 688 -10.76 -23.40 5.15
CA LEU A 688 -10.04 -24.27 6.09
C LEU A 688 -9.18 -23.44 7.02
N GLY A 689 -8.85 -23.99 8.19
CA GLY A 689 -8.07 -23.24 9.20
C GLY A 689 -8.79 -21.96 9.65
N SER A 690 -8.08 -21.08 10.35
CA SER A 690 -8.63 -19.77 10.72
C SER A 690 -8.73 -18.87 9.48
N ASN A 691 -9.94 -18.71 8.96
CA ASN A 691 -10.19 -17.95 7.74
C ASN A 691 -11.29 -16.92 7.97
N SER A 692 -11.24 -15.82 7.23
CA SER A 692 -12.26 -14.79 7.33
C SER A 692 -12.59 -14.15 5.97
N ILE A 693 -13.86 -13.77 5.81
CA ILE A 693 -14.37 -13.00 4.67
C ILE A 693 -15.13 -11.82 5.26
N TYR A 694 -14.70 -10.60 4.94
CA TYR A 694 -15.35 -9.38 5.35
C TYR A 694 -15.84 -8.63 4.12
N ALA A 695 -17.14 -8.43 3.98
CA ALA A 695 -17.73 -7.62 2.93
C ALA A 695 -18.55 -6.47 3.52
N TYR A 696 -18.37 -5.27 2.98
CA TYR A 696 -19.21 -4.13 3.33
C TYR A 696 -20.66 -4.31 2.84
N GLY A 697 -20.84 -5.01 1.72
CA GLY A 697 -22.14 -5.42 1.18
C GLY A 697 -22.36 -6.94 1.33
N ASP A 698 -22.91 -7.54 0.28
CA ASP A 698 -23.28 -8.96 0.27
C ASP A 698 -22.07 -9.89 0.24
N VAL A 699 -22.28 -11.10 0.75
CA VAL A 699 -21.37 -12.24 0.54
C VAL A 699 -22.13 -13.28 -0.29
N ILE A 700 -21.66 -13.56 -1.50
CA ILE A 700 -22.33 -14.47 -2.44
C ILE A 700 -21.41 -15.67 -2.72
N LEU A 701 -21.85 -16.87 -2.35
CA LEU A 701 -21.12 -18.13 -2.55
C LEU A 701 -21.89 -19.04 -3.51
N ASN A 702 -21.42 -19.15 -4.75
CA ASN A 702 -21.98 -20.05 -5.76
C ASN A 702 -21.07 -21.27 -5.95
N ALA A 703 -21.48 -22.43 -5.46
CA ALA A 703 -20.68 -23.64 -5.53
C ALA A 703 -21.45 -24.91 -5.92
N LYS A 704 -20.74 -25.92 -6.44
CA LYS A 704 -21.26 -27.28 -6.41
C LYS A 704 -21.05 -27.87 -5.02
N ASP A 705 -19.83 -27.77 -4.50
CA ASP A 705 -19.43 -28.25 -3.18
C ASP A 705 -18.85 -27.09 -2.35
N LEU A 706 -19.35 -26.89 -1.12
CA LEU A 706 -18.80 -25.96 -0.13
C LEU A 706 -18.46 -26.73 1.15
N TYR A 707 -17.19 -26.66 1.55
CA TYR A 707 -16.72 -27.14 2.85
C TYR A 707 -16.14 -25.96 3.65
N ALA A 708 -16.75 -25.61 4.78
CA ALA A 708 -16.32 -24.50 5.61
C ALA A 708 -16.06 -24.93 7.06
N THR A 709 -14.89 -24.62 7.61
CA THR A 709 -14.56 -24.87 9.02
C THR A 709 -13.75 -23.72 9.59
N ASN A 710 -13.93 -23.40 10.86
CA ASN A 710 -13.32 -22.29 11.57
C ASN A 710 -13.41 -20.98 10.78
N SER A 711 -14.53 -20.80 10.07
CA SER A 711 -14.76 -19.68 9.17
C SER A 711 -15.50 -18.56 9.86
N VAL A 712 -15.07 -17.33 9.57
CA VAL A 712 -15.77 -16.12 9.97
C VAL A 712 -16.20 -15.36 8.73
N ILE A 713 -17.50 -15.09 8.59
CA ILE A 713 -18.04 -14.37 7.43
C ILE A 713 -18.80 -13.15 7.94
N TYR A 714 -18.54 -11.98 7.38
CA TYR A 714 -19.33 -10.76 7.60
C TYR A 714 -19.91 -10.31 6.26
N ALA A 715 -21.24 -10.36 6.15
CA ALA A 715 -22.00 -9.70 5.10
C ALA A 715 -22.66 -8.46 5.69
N GLY A 716 -22.15 -7.28 5.33
CA GLY A 716 -22.59 -6.01 5.88
C GLY A 716 -21.88 -5.60 7.17
N THR A 717 -22.18 -4.38 7.64
CA THR A 717 -21.61 -3.83 8.88
C THR A 717 -22.69 -3.22 9.77
N SER A 718 -22.57 -3.45 11.09
CA SER A 718 -23.50 -2.97 12.12
C SER A 718 -23.31 -1.50 12.54
N SER A 719 -22.43 -0.76 11.85
CA SER A 719 -22.19 0.66 12.15
C SER A 719 -23.37 1.54 11.72
N SER A 720 -23.55 2.71 12.36
CA SER A 720 -24.67 3.65 12.12
C SER A 720 -24.78 4.20 10.68
N PHE A 721 -23.81 3.89 9.81
CA PHE A 721 -23.78 4.23 8.38
C PHE A 721 -23.65 2.99 7.48
N GLY A 722 -23.79 1.79 8.05
CA GLY A 722 -23.45 0.52 7.44
C GLY A 722 -24.36 0.12 6.29
N GLY A 723 -23.75 -0.43 5.24
CA GLY A 723 -24.49 -1.15 4.20
C GLY A 723 -25.17 -2.39 4.78
N GLY A 724 -26.44 -2.60 4.43
CA GLY A 724 -27.08 -3.91 4.57
C GLY A 724 -26.30 -4.91 3.71
N GLY A 725 -26.04 -6.09 4.26
CA GLY A 725 -25.39 -7.19 3.55
C GLY A 725 -26.08 -8.51 3.81
N MET A 726 -26.46 -9.18 2.74
CA MET A 726 -27.05 -10.52 2.76
C MET A 726 -25.97 -11.58 2.53
N LEU A 727 -26.04 -12.70 3.26
CA LEU A 727 -25.28 -13.90 2.91
C LEU A 727 -26.09 -14.77 1.94
N VAL A 728 -25.58 -14.99 0.74
CA VAL A 728 -26.20 -15.83 -0.29
C VAL A 728 -25.40 -17.13 -0.45
N LEU A 729 -26.04 -18.26 -0.19
CA LEU A 729 -25.50 -19.61 -0.33
C LEU A 729 -26.23 -20.34 -1.45
N ASN A 730 -25.57 -20.46 -2.61
CA ASN A 730 -26.08 -21.18 -3.77
C ASN A 730 -25.23 -22.44 -3.96
N VAL A 731 -25.52 -23.49 -3.18
CA VAL A 731 -24.76 -24.74 -3.16
C VAL A 731 -25.63 -25.89 -3.65
N THR A 732 -25.17 -26.64 -4.65
CA THR A 732 -26.04 -27.58 -5.38
C THR A 732 -25.82 -29.06 -5.06
N ASN A 733 -24.63 -29.46 -4.57
CA ASN A 733 -24.31 -30.87 -4.32
C ASN A 733 -24.02 -31.16 -2.84
N SER A 734 -23.04 -30.49 -2.23
CA SER A 734 -22.64 -30.74 -0.84
C SER A 734 -22.35 -29.45 -0.10
N LEU A 735 -23.01 -29.25 1.05
CA LEU A 735 -22.77 -28.14 1.98
C LEU A 735 -22.35 -28.73 3.32
N SER A 736 -21.06 -28.65 3.63
CA SER A 736 -20.53 -29.17 4.89
C SER A 736 -19.87 -28.04 5.67
N ASP A 737 -20.22 -27.95 6.94
CA ASP A 737 -19.65 -26.98 7.84
C ASP A 737 -18.57 -27.58 8.76
N GLY A 738 -18.05 -28.77 8.46
CA GLY A 738 -17.05 -29.45 9.28
C GLY A 738 -17.58 -30.05 10.58
N GLY A 739 -18.90 -30.00 10.82
CA GLY A 739 -19.58 -30.57 11.97
C GLY A 739 -19.43 -29.73 13.25
N VAL A 740 -19.94 -30.27 14.36
CA VAL A 740 -20.10 -29.54 15.65
C VAL A 740 -18.82 -28.93 16.24
N ALA A 741 -17.65 -29.46 15.86
CA ALA A 741 -16.35 -28.95 16.33
C ALA A 741 -15.81 -27.78 15.49
N ALA A 742 -16.41 -27.47 14.34
CA ALA A 742 -15.86 -26.56 13.36
C ALA A 742 -16.04 -25.07 13.69
N SER A 743 -16.85 -24.71 14.69
CA SER A 743 -16.93 -23.35 15.24
C SER A 743 -17.09 -22.22 14.21
N ASN A 744 -17.93 -22.41 13.17
CA ASN A 744 -18.17 -21.38 12.17
C ASN A 744 -19.04 -20.25 12.74
N THR A 745 -18.70 -19.01 12.44
CA THR A 745 -19.43 -17.82 12.93
C THR A 745 -19.67 -16.82 11.80
N TRP A 746 -20.92 -16.69 11.37
CA TRP A 746 -21.29 -15.83 10.24
C TRP A 746 -22.21 -14.71 10.70
N TYR A 747 -21.98 -13.50 10.21
CA TYR A 747 -22.70 -12.28 10.58
C TYR A 747 -23.36 -11.71 9.33
N VAL A 748 -24.64 -11.37 9.45
CA VAL A 748 -25.44 -10.76 8.39
C VAL A 748 -26.24 -9.58 8.93
N THR A 749 -26.39 -8.53 8.13
CA THR A 749 -27.19 -7.36 8.50
C THR A 749 -28.46 -7.19 7.68
N ASP A 750 -28.57 -7.89 6.55
CA ASP A 750 -29.76 -7.94 5.68
C ASP A 750 -30.22 -9.38 5.41
N GLY A 751 -30.07 -10.23 6.43
CA GLY A 751 -30.51 -11.62 6.39
C GLY A 751 -29.62 -12.54 5.55
N PHE A 752 -30.17 -13.70 5.17
CA PHE A 752 -29.46 -14.69 4.37
C PHE A 752 -30.40 -15.37 3.39
N SER A 753 -29.85 -15.92 2.32
CA SER A 753 -30.56 -16.68 1.32
C SER A 753 -29.86 -18.01 1.05
N ILE A 754 -30.55 -19.11 1.30
CA ILE A 754 -30.08 -20.46 0.99
C ILE A 754 -30.84 -20.93 -0.24
N ALA A 755 -30.23 -20.78 -1.42
CA ALA A 755 -30.91 -21.06 -2.68
C ALA A 755 -30.74 -22.52 -3.09
N GLY A 756 -31.88 -23.18 -3.30
CA GLY A 756 -31.99 -24.58 -3.70
C GLY A 756 -31.70 -25.55 -2.56
N LYS A 757 -32.39 -26.69 -2.54
CA LYS A 757 -32.03 -27.79 -1.65
C LYS A 757 -30.71 -28.40 -2.13
N THR A 758 -29.63 -28.21 -1.37
CA THR A 758 -28.39 -28.96 -1.53
C THR A 758 -28.69 -30.46 -1.45
N LEU A 759 -28.07 -31.30 -2.30
CA LEU A 759 -28.32 -32.76 -2.25
C LEU A 759 -27.94 -33.36 -0.89
N HIS A 760 -26.85 -32.89 -0.29
CA HIS A 760 -26.35 -33.35 1.01
C HIS A 760 -25.82 -32.20 1.88
N GLY A 761 -26.00 -32.35 3.18
CA GLY A 761 -25.32 -31.57 4.21
C GLY A 761 -26.15 -30.48 4.88
N ASP A 762 -25.63 -30.03 6.02
CA ASP A 762 -26.25 -29.16 6.99
C ASP A 762 -25.22 -28.18 7.57
N LEU A 763 -25.72 -27.18 8.31
CA LEU A 763 -24.96 -26.13 8.99
C LEU A 763 -25.06 -26.26 10.53
N LEU A 764 -25.15 -27.48 11.05
CA LEU A 764 -25.38 -27.77 12.48
C LEU A 764 -24.22 -27.37 13.42
N GLY A 765 -23.01 -27.20 12.90
CA GLY A 765 -21.83 -26.64 13.59
C GLY A 765 -21.62 -25.15 13.33
N THR A 766 -22.59 -24.45 12.75
CA THR A 766 -22.51 -23.03 12.36
C THR A 766 -23.44 -22.16 13.20
N THR A 767 -22.91 -21.02 13.67
CA THR A 767 -23.71 -19.93 14.24
C THR A 767 -23.87 -18.81 13.24
N ILE A 768 -25.11 -18.43 12.94
CA ILE A 768 -25.45 -17.27 12.11
C ILE A 768 -26.03 -16.18 13.01
N TYR A 769 -25.38 -15.03 13.06
CA TYR A 769 -25.84 -13.81 13.70
C TYR A 769 -26.55 -12.93 12.68
N SER A 770 -27.86 -12.79 12.79
CA SER A 770 -28.62 -11.78 12.07
C SER A 770 -28.81 -10.56 12.97
N THR A 771 -28.08 -9.50 12.68
CA THR A 771 -28.09 -8.25 13.45
C THR A 771 -28.79 -7.16 12.66
N VAL A 772 -29.90 -6.62 13.16
CA VAL A 772 -30.74 -5.69 12.39
C VAL A 772 -30.78 -4.32 13.06
N ALA A 773 -30.49 -3.28 12.27
CA ALA A 773 -30.49 -1.90 12.73
C ALA A 773 -31.91 -1.39 13.05
N LYS A 774 -31.97 -0.24 13.73
CA LYS A 774 -33.22 0.38 14.16
C LYS A 774 -34.14 0.63 12.95
N PHE A 775 -35.41 0.22 13.04
CA PHE A 775 -36.43 0.33 11.99
C PHE A 775 -36.18 -0.48 10.71
N ASN A 776 -35.13 -1.31 10.64
CA ASN A 776 -34.86 -2.13 9.46
C ASN A 776 -35.53 -3.51 9.58
N GLU A 777 -35.74 -4.15 8.43
CA GLU A 777 -36.16 -5.54 8.32
C GLU A 777 -35.01 -6.34 7.69
N ALA A 778 -34.68 -7.52 8.24
CA ALA A 778 -33.86 -8.52 7.55
C ALA A 778 -34.75 -9.65 7.03
N VAL A 779 -34.52 -10.07 5.79
CA VAL A 779 -35.29 -11.15 5.16
C VAL A 779 -34.43 -12.40 5.00
N HIS A 780 -34.96 -13.53 5.45
CA HIS A 780 -34.33 -14.83 5.43
C HIS A 780 -35.05 -15.75 4.44
N TYR A 781 -34.32 -16.27 3.46
CA TYR A 781 -34.83 -17.23 2.49
C TYR A 781 -34.22 -18.61 2.72
N SER A 782 -35.06 -19.62 2.70
CA SER A 782 -34.63 -21.02 2.79
C SER A 782 -35.39 -21.88 1.79
N GLU A 783 -34.67 -22.74 1.10
CA GLU A 783 -35.21 -23.73 0.17
C GLU A 783 -35.21 -25.16 0.75
N ALA A 784 -35.06 -25.30 2.06
CA ALA A 784 -35.18 -26.60 2.73
C ALA A 784 -36.58 -27.18 2.50
N HIS A 785 -36.66 -28.51 2.41
CA HIS A 785 -37.92 -29.21 2.30
C HIS A 785 -38.67 -29.16 3.63
N ASP A 786 -39.95 -28.80 3.59
CA ASP A 786 -40.83 -28.90 4.75
C ASP A 786 -41.13 -30.37 5.08
N ALA A 787 -40.44 -30.90 6.09
CA ALA A 787 -40.64 -32.23 6.63
C ALA A 787 -41.62 -32.25 7.82
N GLY A 788 -42.26 -31.12 8.14
CA GLY A 788 -43.08 -31.00 9.35
C GLY A 788 -42.24 -30.97 10.62
N VAL A 789 -42.91 -31.22 11.75
CA VAL A 789 -42.30 -31.42 13.08
C VAL A 789 -41.61 -32.79 13.19
N ASN A 790 -40.80 -33.17 12.20
CA ASN A 790 -40.09 -34.44 12.12
C ASN A 790 -38.57 -34.21 12.22
N PRO A 791 -37.85 -34.97 13.07
CA PRO A 791 -36.39 -34.97 13.13
C PRO A 791 -35.67 -35.13 11.77
N GLU A 792 -36.29 -35.78 10.79
CA GLU A 792 -35.76 -35.91 9.43
C GLU A 792 -35.49 -34.56 8.74
N GLY A 793 -36.14 -33.48 9.18
CA GLY A 793 -35.89 -32.12 8.69
C GLY A 793 -34.49 -31.57 9.03
N TYR A 794 -33.75 -32.21 9.93
CA TYR A 794 -32.42 -31.84 10.38
C TYR A 794 -31.28 -32.65 9.73
N THR A 795 -31.57 -33.41 8.68
CA THR A 795 -30.59 -34.27 7.99
C THR A 795 -30.66 -34.04 6.49
N ASP A 796 -29.53 -33.64 5.88
CA ASP A 796 -29.43 -33.35 4.44
C ASP A 796 -30.52 -32.37 3.95
N ASN A 797 -30.79 -31.35 4.76
CA ASN A 797 -31.85 -30.37 4.52
C ASN A 797 -31.40 -28.94 4.83
N VAL A 798 -30.09 -28.72 4.95
CA VAL A 798 -29.49 -27.41 5.23
C VAL A 798 -29.96 -26.84 6.58
N ALA A 799 -30.09 -27.70 7.59
CA ALA A 799 -30.46 -27.27 8.93
C ALA A 799 -29.36 -26.42 9.57
N VAL A 800 -29.71 -25.34 10.24
CA VAL A 800 -28.78 -24.40 10.89
C VAL A 800 -28.60 -24.79 12.35
N GLY A 801 -27.36 -24.82 12.83
CA GLY A 801 -27.04 -25.13 14.22
C GLY A 801 -27.57 -24.07 15.18
N HIS A 802 -27.08 -22.84 15.04
CA HIS A 802 -27.46 -21.75 15.93
C HIS A 802 -27.83 -20.50 15.13
N LEU A 803 -29.07 -20.06 15.25
CA LEU A 803 -29.53 -18.80 14.65
C LEU A 803 -29.77 -17.77 15.76
N VAL A 804 -28.99 -16.70 15.74
CA VAL A 804 -29.14 -15.56 16.65
C VAL A 804 -29.86 -14.44 15.91
N LEU A 805 -31.02 -14.03 16.41
CA LEU A 805 -31.76 -12.86 15.94
C LEU A 805 -31.53 -11.73 16.95
N ASP A 806 -30.79 -10.70 16.54
CA ASP A 806 -30.41 -9.58 17.40
C ASP A 806 -30.86 -8.25 16.79
N GLY A 807 -31.97 -7.72 17.33
CA GLY A 807 -32.65 -6.56 16.78
C GLY A 807 -32.49 -5.29 17.60
N ALA A 808 -32.16 -4.17 16.98
CA ALA A 808 -32.33 -2.84 17.60
C ALA A 808 -33.83 -2.44 17.64
N ASP A 809 -34.17 -1.32 18.29
CA ASP A 809 -35.58 -0.92 18.46
C ASP A 809 -36.35 -0.93 17.11
N PHE A 810 -37.55 -1.52 17.12
CA PHE A 810 -38.45 -1.57 15.96
C PHE A 810 -37.86 -2.31 14.73
N SER A 811 -36.83 -3.13 14.89
CA SER A 811 -36.37 -4.01 13.82
C SER A 811 -37.28 -5.23 13.65
N SER A 812 -37.34 -5.83 12.46
CA SER A 812 -38.03 -7.10 12.21
C SER A 812 -37.17 -8.14 11.50
N PHE A 813 -37.53 -9.41 11.69
CA PHE A 813 -36.95 -10.57 11.05
C PHE A 813 -38.06 -11.28 10.27
N ARG A 814 -37.94 -11.31 8.95
CA ARG A 814 -38.91 -11.95 8.05
C ARG A 814 -38.33 -13.24 7.50
N PHE A 815 -39.09 -14.32 7.56
CA PHE A 815 -38.77 -15.59 6.92
C PHE A 815 -39.72 -15.81 5.76
N SER A 816 -39.18 -15.95 4.55
CA SER A 816 -39.97 -16.04 3.31
C SER A 816 -39.48 -17.22 2.47
N PRO A 817 -40.37 -17.88 1.70
CA PRO A 817 -39.91 -18.79 0.65
C PRO A 817 -39.22 -17.97 -0.45
N SER A 818 -38.35 -18.60 -1.26
CA SER A 818 -37.83 -17.89 -2.43
C SER A 818 -38.98 -17.52 -3.38
N PRO A 819 -38.85 -16.43 -4.16
CA PRO A 819 -39.90 -16.01 -5.08
C PRO A 819 -40.39 -17.15 -5.99
N GLY A 820 -41.68 -17.47 -5.91
CA GLY A 820 -42.32 -18.51 -6.72
C GLY A 820 -42.25 -19.93 -6.16
N THR A 821 -41.73 -20.13 -4.94
CA THR A 821 -41.71 -21.45 -4.27
C THR A 821 -42.73 -21.52 -3.12
N THR A 822 -43.17 -22.74 -2.78
CA THR A 822 -44.06 -23.03 -1.63
C THR A 822 -43.65 -24.38 -1.01
N GLY A 823 -44.11 -24.67 0.21
CA GLY A 823 -43.73 -25.89 0.92
C GLY A 823 -42.24 -25.92 1.27
N ARG A 824 -41.72 -24.75 1.66
CA ARG A 824 -40.35 -24.55 2.12
C ARG A 824 -40.30 -24.41 3.63
N ALA A 825 -39.14 -24.66 4.20
CA ALA A 825 -38.92 -24.55 5.63
C ALA A 825 -37.52 -24.03 5.95
N LEU A 826 -37.31 -23.66 7.21
CA LEU A 826 -35.99 -23.50 7.80
C LEU A 826 -35.95 -24.29 9.10
N TYR A 827 -34.99 -25.19 9.26
CA TYR A 827 -34.77 -25.97 10.47
C TYR A 827 -33.59 -25.39 11.25
N VAL A 828 -33.81 -25.07 12.53
CA VAL A 828 -32.81 -24.50 13.43
C VAL A 828 -32.69 -25.37 14.67
N ASP A 829 -31.46 -25.75 15.06
CA ASP A 829 -31.26 -26.54 16.28
C ASP A 829 -31.45 -25.67 17.54
N TYR A 830 -30.83 -24.49 17.56
CA TYR A 830 -31.01 -23.49 18.63
C TYR A 830 -31.36 -22.10 18.09
N LEU A 831 -32.51 -21.55 18.50
CA LEU A 831 -32.96 -20.20 18.17
C LEU A 831 -32.74 -19.24 19.35
N ASP A 832 -31.88 -18.23 19.17
CA ASP A 832 -31.53 -17.26 20.21
C ASP A 832 -32.09 -15.87 19.86
N LEU A 833 -33.02 -15.38 20.67
CA LEU A 833 -33.67 -14.08 20.48
C LEU A 833 -33.08 -13.04 21.44
N ARG A 834 -32.55 -11.94 20.89
CA ARG A 834 -31.89 -10.87 21.65
C ARG A 834 -32.50 -9.50 21.35
N ASN A 835 -32.45 -8.61 22.35
CA ASN A 835 -32.92 -7.23 22.24
C ASN A 835 -34.36 -7.17 21.70
N ASN A 836 -34.64 -6.39 20.64
CA ASN A 836 -36.00 -6.26 20.09
C ASN A 836 -36.58 -7.58 19.58
N ALA A 837 -35.75 -8.57 19.21
CA ALA A 837 -36.22 -9.89 18.80
C ALA A 837 -36.93 -10.66 19.93
N THR A 838 -36.73 -10.28 21.19
CA THR A 838 -37.46 -10.86 22.33
C THR A 838 -38.95 -10.48 22.35
N ASN A 839 -39.35 -9.44 21.61
CA ASN A 839 -40.76 -9.12 21.33
C ASN A 839 -41.25 -9.95 20.12
N TYR A 840 -41.12 -11.27 20.21
CA TYR A 840 -41.26 -12.21 19.08
C TYR A 840 -42.59 -12.14 18.33
N ASP A 841 -43.69 -11.75 18.99
CA ASP A 841 -45.00 -11.58 18.34
C ASP A 841 -45.00 -10.47 17.28
N ASP A 842 -44.20 -9.42 17.48
CA ASP A 842 -44.09 -8.28 16.55
C ASP A 842 -42.81 -8.36 15.69
N ALA A 843 -41.73 -8.88 16.27
CA ALA A 843 -40.40 -8.85 15.65
C ALA A 843 -40.15 -9.99 14.65
N ILE A 844 -40.91 -11.09 14.73
CA ILE A 844 -40.73 -12.27 13.86
C ILE A 844 -41.97 -12.45 12.98
N THR A 845 -41.75 -12.44 11.67
CA THR A 845 -42.80 -12.74 10.68
C THR A 845 -42.36 -13.90 9.80
N VAL A 846 -43.22 -14.89 9.63
CA VAL A 846 -43.04 -15.97 8.65
C VAL A 846 -44.11 -15.83 7.58
N ASP A 847 -43.73 -15.73 6.31
CA ASP A 847 -44.64 -15.53 5.18
C ASP A 847 -45.33 -16.84 4.73
N GLU A 848 -46.36 -16.74 3.90
CA GLU A 848 -47.08 -17.91 3.39
C GLU A 848 -46.16 -18.75 2.49
N GLY A 849 -46.26 -20.07 2.58
CA GLY A 849 -45.42 -21.00 1.82
C GLY A 849 -44.08 -21.36 2.48
N CYS A 850 -43.79 -20.81 3.66
CA CYS A 850 -42.62 -21.14 4.49
C CYS A 850 -43.02 -21.44 5.95
N VAL A 851 -42.24 -22.30 6.63
CA VAL A 851 -42.36 -22.59 8.08
C VAL A 851 -40.98 -22.57 8.74
N LEU A 852 -40.86 -21.92 9.89
CA LEU A 852 -39.66 -21.95 10.73
C LEU A 852 -39.80 -23.05 11.80
N TYR A 853 -38.98 -24.09 11.71
CA TYR A 853 -38.87 -25.14 12.71
C TYR A 853 -37.65 -24.92 13.60
N PHE A 854 -37.82 -25.08 14.91
CA PHE A 854 -36.73 -24.96 15.87
C PHE A 854 -36.78 -26.09 16.90
N ALA A 855 -35.63 -26.55 17.39
CA ALA A 855 -35.57 -27.64 18.37
C ALA A 855 -35.44 -27.14 19.81
N ASN A 856 -34.76 -26.00 20.00
CA ASN A 856 -34.65 -25.34 21.29
C ASN A 856 -34.49 -23.82 21.11
N ALA A 857 -34.72 -23.05 22.16
CA ALA A 857 -34.56 -21.60 22.16
C ALA A 857 -34.16 -21.06 23.54
N ASN A 858 -33.70 -19.81 23.57
CA ASN A 858 -33.42 -19.08 24.81
C ASN A 858 -34.70 -18.56 25.52
N ILE A 859 -35.84 -18.54 24.80
CA ILE A 859 -37.19 -18.36 25.32
C ILE A 859 -37.86 -19.74 25.36
N SER A 860 -38.79 -19.97 26.30
CA SER A 860 -39.55 -21.24 26.39
C SER A 860 -40.11 -21.66 25.02
N PRO A 861 -39.71 -22.81 24.46
CA PRO A 861 -40.18 -23.27 23.15
C PRO A 861 -41.71 -23.37 23.05
N LYS A 862 -42.38 -23.70 24.15
CA LYS A 862 -43.85 -23.74 24.22
C LYS A 862 -44.48 -22.37 23.91
N LYS A 863 -43.83 -21.26 24.30
CA LYS A 863 -44.34 -19.90 24.03
C LYS A 863 -44.13 -19.46 22.59
N LEU A 864 -43.07 -19.95 21.96
CA LEU A 864 -42.75 -19.67 20.55
C LEU A 864 -43.52 -20.58 19.60
N ASN A 865 -44.02 -21.73 20.06
CA ASN A 865 -44.79 -22.65 19.23
C ASN A 865 -46.12 -22.00 18.78
N HIS A 866 -46.48 -22.19 17.52
CA HIS A 866 -47.71 -21.70 16.88
C HIS A 866 -47.81 -20.18 16.62
N ILE A 867 -46.77 -19.38 16.88
CA ILE A 867 -46.78 -17.96 16.51
C ILE A 867 -46.76 -17.77 14.98
N SER A 868 -46.99 -16.53 14.53
CA SER A 868 -46.99 -16.16 13.10
C SER A 868 -47.98 -16.99 12.24
N ASN A 869 -49.19 -17.22 12.76
CA ASN A 869 -50.23 -18.06 12.15
C ASN A 869 -49.79 -19.53 11.96
N ASP A 870 -49.32 -20.17 13.04
CA ASP A 870 -48.92 -21.58 13.04
C ASP A 870 -47.69 -21.91 12.17
N ARG A 871 -46.83 -20.92 11.91
CA ARG A 871 -45.65 -21.05 11.01
C ARG A 871 -44.31 -20.97 11.73
N VAL A 872 -44.32 -20.88 13.05
CA VAL A 872 -43.16 -21.13 13.90
C VAL A 872 -43.49 -22.36 14.74
N ARG A 873 -42.75 -23.45 14.55
CA ARG A 873 -43.10 -24.78 15.10
C ARG A 873 -41.94 -25.40 15.86
N TRP A 874 -42.22 -25.92 17.04
CA TRP A 874 -41.23 -26.60 17.87
C TRP A 874 -41.11 -28.08 17.49
N VAL A 875 -39.88 -28.56 17.27
CA VAL A 875 -39.58 -29.98 16.97
C VAL A 875 -39.04 -30.65 18.23
N SER A 876 -39.93 -30.90 19.18
CA SER A 876 -39.59 -31.43 20.52
C SER A 876 -38.96 -32.82 20.50
N THR A 877 -39.17 -33.60 19.44
CA THR A 877 -38.62 -34.96 19.29
C THR A 877 -37.18 -34.98 18.73
N TYR A 878 -36.66 -33.85 18.26
CA TYR A 878 -35.28 -33.76 17.78
C TYR A 878 -34.33 -33.43 18.93
N ALA A 879 -33.24 -34.18 19.05
CA ALA A 879 -32.18 -33.96 20.02
C ALA A 879 -30.86 -33.73 19.26
N GLY A 880 -30.56 -32.47 18.98
CA GLY A 880 -29.41 -32.03 18.20
C GLY A 880 -28.18 -31.63 19.04
N PRO A 881 -27.09 -31.20 18.38
CA PRO A 881 -25.88 -30.72 19.04
C PRO A 881 -26.08 -29.67 20.13
N LEU A 882 -27.03 -28.75 19.97
CA LEU A 882 -27.32 -27.62 20.87
C LEU A 882 -28.67 -27.75 21.58
N SER A 883 -29.45 -28.80 21.25
CA SER A 883 -30.77 -29.05 21.85
C SER A 883 -30.87 -30.39 22.60
N SER A 884 -29.80 -31.19 22.70
CA SER A 884 -29.84 -32.49 23.39
C SER A 884 -29.39 -32.43 24.85
N THR A 885 -29.87 -33.39 25.64
CA THR A 885 -29.35 -33.73 26.96
C THR A 885 -29.48 -35.24 27.20
N ASN A 886 -28.72 -35.76 28.15
CA ASN A 886 -28.78 -37.16 28.55
C ASN A 886 -29.66 -37.30 29.80
N VAL A 887 -30.68 -38.15 29.73
CA VAL A 887 -31.52 -38.52 30.88
C VAL A 887 -31.36 -40.01 31.16
N VAL A 888 -31.08 -40.37 32.41
CA VAL A 888 -30.89 -41.77 32.81
C VAL A 888 -32.17 -42.30 33.45
N TYR A 889 -32.81 -43.22 32.77
CA TYR A 889 -34.06 -43.86 33.22
C TYR A 889 -33.75 -44.98 34.22
N PRO A 890 -34.72 -45.39 35.07
CA PRO A 890 -34.58 -46.53 35.97
C PRO A 890 -34.04 -47.77 35.25
N GLY A 891 -33.03 -48.41 35.82
CA GLY A 891 -32.32 -49.53 35.18
C GLY A 891 -31.02 -49.17 34.44
N ASN A 892 -30.52 -47.93 34.61
CA ASN A 892 -29.27 -47.40 34.00
C ASN A 892 -29.31 -47.32 32.47
N ILE A 893 -30.47 -46.99 31.90
CA ILE A 893 -30.63 -46.76 30.46
C ILE A 893 -30.52 -45.25 30.19
N THR A 894 -29.54 -44.84 29.39
CA THR A 894 -29.36 -43.44 29.00
C THR A 894 -30.13 -43.15 27.71
N ASN A 895 -31.05 -42.19 27.77
CA ASN A 895 -31.77 -41.67 26.62
C ASN A 895 -31.23 -40.27 26.25
N VAL A 896 -30.95 -40.05 24.97
CA VAL A 896 -30.61 -38.73 24.42
C VAL A 896 -31.92 -38.06 24.00
N LEU A 897 -32.33 -37.04 24.73
CA LEU A 897 -33.63 -36.38 24.57
C LEU A 897 -33.43 -34.88 24.36
N ASN A 898 -34.45 -34.22 23.83
CA ASN A 898 -34.45 -32.77 23.70
C ASN A 898 -34.45 -32.12 25.09
N VAL A 899 -33.51 -31.21 25.33
CA VAL A 899 -33.32 -30.56 26.63
C VAL A 899 -34.50 -29.70 27.04
N ALA A 900 -35.12 -28.96 26.12
CA ALA A 900 -36.28 -28.13 26.44
C ALA A 900 -37.52 -28.97 26.73
N LEU A 901 -37.65 -30.14 26.09
CA LEU A 901 -38.74 -31.06 26.38
C LEU A 901 -38.64 -31.59 27.81
N VAL A 902 -37.48 -32.13 28.19
CA VAL A 902 -37.31 -32.79 29.51
C VAL A 902 -37.17 -31.80 30.67
N THR A 903 -36.80 -30.55 30.41
CA THR A 903 -36.70 -29.50 31.45
C THR A 903 -37.96 -28.64 31.53
N SER A 904 -38.99 -28.93 30.74
CA SER A 904 -40.24 -28.17 30.76
C SER A 904 -40.99 -28.38 32.08
N SER A 905 -41.35 -27.29 32.75
CA SER A 905 -42.26 -27.31 33.90
C SER A 905 -43.74 -27.29 33.50
N ASP A 906 -44.03 -27.03 32.23
CA ASP A 906 -45.39 -26.84 31.71
C ASP A 906 -45.91 -28.07 30.94
N LEU A 907 -45.09 -29.11 30.82
CA LEU A 907 -45.39 -30.34 30.09
C LEU A 907 -45.20 -31.54 31.01
N ASP A 908 -46.06 -32.53 30.81
CA ASP A 908 -46.03 -33.87 31.38
C ASP A 908 -46.18 -34.80 30.16
N SER A 909 -45.04 -35.12 29.54
CA SER A 909 -45.00 -35.72 28.19
C SER A 909 -45.24 -37.22 28.19
N ASP A 910 -45.05 -37.89 29.33
CA ASP A 910 -45.41 -39.31 29.53
C ASP A 910 -46.74 -39.48 30.28
N ASN A 911 -47.34 -38.36 30.71
CA ASN A 911 -48.68 -38.23 31.27
C ASN A 911 -48.86 -39.07 32.55
N ASP A 912 -47.82 -39.11 33.39
CA ASP A 912 -47.80 -39.83 34.66
C ASP A 912 -48.25 -38.96 35.86
N GLY A 913 -48.47 -37.66 35.62
CA GLY A 913 -48.89 -36.66 36.60
C GLY A 913 -47.72 -35.83 37.17
N ILE A 914 -46.49 -36.04 36.72
CA ILE A 914 -45.29 -35.32 37.12
C ILE A 914 -44.82 -34.46 35.94
N ALA A 915 -44.65 -33.15 36.16
CA ALA A 915 -44.09 -32.30 35.12
C ALA A 915 -42.65 -32.73 34.77
N ASN A 916 -42.29 -32.71 33.48
CA ASN A 916 -41.03 -33.25 32.95
C ASN A 916 -39.80 -32.82 33.75
N VAL A 917 -39.73 -31.55 34.17
CA VAL A 917 -38.60 -31.00 34.95
C VAL A 917 -38.33 -31.74 36.27
N ASN A 918 -39.35 -32.36 36.86
CA ASN A 918 -39.28 -33.10 38.12
C ASN A 918 -39.41 -34.62 37.90
N ASP A 919 -39.56 -35.06 36.65
CA ASP A 919 -39.83 -36.45 36.31
C ASP A 919 -38.51 -37.20 35.97
N PRO A 920 -38.20 -38.32 36.66
CA PRO A 920 -37.11 -39.22 36.29
C PRO A 920 -37.29 -39.94 34.94
N THR A 921 -38.51 -40.02 34.41
CA THR A 921 -38.88 -40.66 33.14
C THR A 921 -39.69 -39.73 32.22
N PRO A 922 -39.22 -38.49 31.97
CA PRO A 922 -40.00 -37.35 31.46
C PRO A 922 -40.62 -37.50 30.06
N VAL A 923 -40.35 -38.59 29.36
CA VAL A 923 -40.81 -38.83 27.99
C VAL A 923 -41.14 -40.31 27.83
N TRP A 924 -42.31 -40.59 27.26
CA TRP A 924 -42.73 -41.94 26.92
C TRP A 924 -41.83 -42.56 25.82
N THR A 925 -41.17 -43.67 26.13
CA THR A 925 -40.23 -44.35 25.24
C THR A 925 -40.83 -45.61 24.62
N ALA A 926 -40.09 -46.22 23.67
CA ALA A 926 -40.48 -47.49 23.07
C ALA A 926 -40.58 -48.65 24.09
N ALA A 927 -39.84 -48.57 25.20
CA ALA A 927 -39.92 -49.57 26.27
C ALA A 927 -41.28 -49.54 26.98
N ASP A 928 -41.85 -48.34 27.13
CA ASP A 928 -43.10 -48.11 27.86
C ASP A 928 -44.32 -48.68 27.11
N ILE A 929 -44.23 -48.78 25.77
CA ILE A 929 -45.23 -49.43 24.91
C ILE A 929 -45.46 -50.89 25.31
N ASN A 930 -44.43 -51.60 25.78
CA ASN A 930 -44.51 -52.99 26.26
C ASN A 930 -45.36 -53.92 25.37
N LEU A 931 -45.11 -53.89 24.05
CA LEU A 931 -45.83 -54.73 23.10
C LEU A 931 -45.56 -56.21 23.38
N SER A 932 -46.61 -56.94 23.72
CA SER A 932 -46.58 -58.37 24.01
C SER A 932 -47.57 -59.12 23.13
N ILE A 933 -47.22 -60.37 22.81
CA ILE A 933 -48.07 -61.26 22.02
C ILE A 933 -48.24 -62.54 22.83
N THR A 934 -49.49 -62.93 23.05
CA THR A 934 -49.85 -64.20 23.67
C THR A 934 -50.81 -64.96 22.76
N LEU A 935 -50.82 -66.29 22.83
CA LEU A 935 -51.84 -67.09 22.12
C LEU A 935 -53.03 -67.29 23.04
N THR A 936 -54.23 -66.95 22.58
CA THR A 936 -55.46 -67.16 23.35
C THR A 936 -56.43 -68.06 22.59
N ASN A 937 -57.15 -68.91 23.34
CA ASN A 937 -58.12 -69.84 22.78
C ASN A 937 -59.45 -69.11 22.55
N ILE A 938 -59.86 -68.96 21.29
CA ILE A 938 -61.20 -68.46 20.96
C ILE A 938 -62.22 -69.59 20.78
N SER A 939 -61.77 -70.85 20.73
CA SER A 939 -62.58 -72.06 20.89
C SER A 939 -61.67 -73.25 21.28
N LYS A 940 -62.24 -74.42 21.58
CA LYS A 940 -61.52 -75.61 22.08
C LYS A 940 -60.38 -76.12 21.17
N HIS A 941 -60.31 -75.64 19.92
CA HIS A 941 -59.30 -76.03 18.92
C HIS A 941 -58.70 -74.87 18.10
N ILE A 942 -58.96 -73.60 18.45
CA ILE A 942 -58.45 -72.44 17.68
C ILE A 942 -57.73 -71.48 18.62
N GLN A 943 -56.42 -71.33 18.39
CA GLN A 943 -55.56 -70.32 19.01
C GLN A 943 -55.31 -69.18 18.05
N VAL A 944 -55.44 -67.95 18.53
CA VAL A 944 -55.12 -66.74 17.76
C VAL A 944 -54.19 -65.83 18.57
N PRO A 945 -53.32 -65.04 17.92
CA PRO A 945 -52.52 -64.02 18.59
C PRO A 945 -53.39 -62.94 19.22
N LEU A 946 -53.23 -62.75 20.53
CA LEU A 946 -53.68 -61.60 21.30
C LEU A 946 -52.48 -60.67 21.48
N LEU A 947 -52.51 -59.56 20.77
CA LEU A 947 -51.55 -58.48 20.91
C LEU A 947 -52.00 -57.54 22.02
N SER A 948 -51.09 -57.20 22.92
CA SER A 948 -51.36 -56.28 24.03
C SER A 948 -50.22 -55.27 24.14
N TRP A 949 -50.54 -53.98 24.25
CA TRP A 949 -49.54 -52.92 24.42
C TRP A 949 -50.12 -51.80 25.26
N ASN A 950 -49.24 -51.07 25.94
CA ASN A 950 -49.62 -49.86 26.65
C ASN A 950 -49.75 -48.71 25.66
N ALA A 951 -50.83 -47.95 25.80
CA ALA A 951 -51.08 -46.72 25.08
C ALA A 951 -51.01 -45.54 26.03
N LEU A 952 -50.33 -44.51 25.56
CA LEU A 952 -50.31 -43.19 26.17
C LEU A 952 -51.71 -42.56 26.04
N ASN A 953 -52.17 -41.92 27.12
CA ASN A 953 -53.29 -40.99 27.12
C ASN A 953 -52.69 -39.59 27.35
N SER A 954 -53.23 -38.53 26.76
CA SER A 954 -52.65 -37.20 26.92
C SER A 954 -53.73 -36.16 27.24
N VAL A 955 -53.58 -35.49 28.37
CA VAL A 955 -54.28 -34.25 28.71
C VAL A 955 -53.21 -33.28 29.15
N ASP A 956 -53.08 -32.12 28.51
CA ASP A 956 -52.12 -31.13 29.02
C ASP A 956 -52.57 -30.57 30.38
N SER A 957 -51.65 -29.94 31.10
CA SER A 957 -51.91 -29.33 32.42
C SER A 957 -52.92 -28.17 32.40
N LEU A 958 -53.39 -27.76 31.21
CA LEU A 958 -54.37 -26.69 30.96
C LEU A 958 -55.73 -27.22 30.44
N GLY A 959 -55.88 -28.53 30.22
CA GLY A 959 -57.12 -29.17 29.76
C GLY A 959 -57.33 -29.23 28.23
N PHE A 960 -56.30 -29.00 27.41
CA PHE A 960 -56.36 -29.22 25.96
C PHE A 960 -56.30 -30.72 25.62
N GLN A 961 -57.13 -31.13 24.64
CA GLN A 961 -57.31 -32.53 24.23
C GLN A 961 -56.25 -32.95 23.20
N ASN A 962 -55.29 -33.78 23.61
CA ASN A 962 -54.35 -34.40 22.69
C ASN A 962 -54.82 -35.81 22.35
N TYR A 963 -55.25 -36.02 21.11
CA TYR A 963 -55.59 -37.37 20.65
C TYR A 963 -54.29 -38.15 20.39
N VAL A 964 -54.06 -39.18 21.20
CA VAL A 964 -53.00 -40.16 20.91
C VAL A 964 -53.58 -41.26 20.02
N THR A 965 -53.04 -41.39 18.83
CA THR A 965 -53.38 -42.46 17.90
C THR A 965 -52.33 -43.56 17.97
N ASN A 966 -52.74 -44.75 18.35
CA ASN A 966 -51.92 -45.96 18.35
C ASN A 966 -52.25 -46.79 17.11
N SER A 967 -51.34 -46.83 16.16
CA SER A 967 -51.45 -47.65 14.96
C SER A 967 -50.76 -48.98 15.17
N LEU A 968 -51.54 -50.07 15.25
CA LEU A 968 -51.00 -51.43 15.20
C LEU A 968 -50.75 -51.77 13.74
N GLU A 969 -49.50 -52.02 13.38
CA GLU A 969 -49.07 -52.31 12.02
C GLU A 969 -48.44 -53.70 11.95
N PHE A 970 -48.50 -54.33 10.77
CA PHE A 970 -47.89 -55.63 10.54
C PHE A 970 -47.17 -55.71 9.19
N VAL A 971 -46.25 -56.66 9.11
CA VAL A 971 -45.69 -57.20 7.86
C VAL A 971 -45.81 -58.72 7.86
N PRO A 972 -45.96 -59.36 6.69
CA PRO A 972 -46.13 -60.81 6.61
C PRO A 972 -44.84 -61.58 6.96
N ASP A 973 -43.66 -61.00 6.77
CA ASP A 973 -42.38 -61.59 7.16
C ASP A 973 -41.28 -60.52 7.30
N ALA A 974 -40.08 -60.94 7.70
CA ALA A 974 -38.94 -60.06 7.94
C ALA A 974 -38.34 -59.41 6.66
N ASN A 975 -38.71 -59.86 5.46
CA ASN A 975 -38.17 -59.35 4.20
C ASN A 975 -39.01 -58.20 3.61
N HIS A 976 -40.17 -57.90 4.18
CA HIS A 976 -41.03 -56.81 3.74
C HIS A 976 -40.67 -55.50 4.45
N THR A 977 -40.50 -54.43 3.69
CA THR A 977 -40.13 -53.10 4.21
C THR A 977 -41.32 -52.16 4.43
N VAL A 978 -42.48 -52.47 3.83
CA VAL A 978 -43.69 -51.65 3.92
C VAL A 978 -44.64 -52.22 4.97
N TRP A 979 -44.81 -51.50 6.07
CA TRP A 979 -45.73 -51.85 7.15
C TRP A 979 -47.17 -51.49 6.79
N THR A 980 -48.10 -52.42 7.00
CA THR A 980 -49.53 -52.21 6.76
C THR A 980 -50.25 -52.03 8.08
N THR A 981 -51.06 -50.99 8.22
CA THR A 981 -51.88 -50.78 9.42
C THR A 981 -52.95 -51.86 9.53
N LEU A 982 -52.89 -52.62 10.63
CA LEU A 982 -53.87 -53.64 11.00
C LEU A 982 -55.11 -53.01 11.61
N THR A 983 -54.92 -52.01 12.47
CA THR A 983 -55.98 -51.21 13.10
C THR A 983 -55.40 -49.97 13.76
N ASN A 984 -56.24 -48.96 14.03
CA ASN A 984 -55.90 -47.78 14.80
C ASN A 984 -56.76 -47.74 16.08
N PHE A 985 -56.14 -47.36 17.18
CA PHE A 985 -56.80 -47.09 18.45
C PHE A 985 -56.57 -45.63 18.80
N THR A 986 -57.65 -44.84 18.85
CA THR A 986 -57.62 -43.48 19.37
C THR A 986 -58.08 -43.52 20.82
N SER A 987 -57.23 -43.09 21.75
CA SER A 987 -57.52 -43.12 23.18
C SER A 987 -58.57 -42.04 23.57
N PRO A 988 -59.69 -42.36 24.25
CA PRO A 988 -60.60 -41.37 24.81
C PRO A 988 -60.22 -40.91 26.24
N LEU A 989 -60.74 -39.75 26.65
CA LEU A 989 -60.49 -39.04 27.93
C LEU A 989 -60.78 -39.90 29.19
N ALA A 990 -59.76 -40.06 30.04
CA ALA A 990 -59.84 -40.58 31.41
C ALA A 990 -58.60 -40.05 32.21
N PRO A 991 -58.62 -40.01 33.56
CA PRO A 991 -57.55 -39.42 34.40
C PRO A 991 -56.13 -39.98 34.10
N PRO A 992 -55.04 -39.30 34.54
CA PRO A 992 -53.68 -39.56 34.07
C PRO A 992 -53.22 -40.98 34.43
N GLN A 993 -53.35 -41.91 33.48
CA GLN A 993 -52.86 -43.28 33.51
C GLN A 993 -52.68 -43.77 32.07
N TRP A 994 -51.62 -44.53 31.82
CA TRP A 994 -51.51 -45.37 30.63
C TRP A 994 -52.48 -46.55 30.74
N PHE A 995 -52.99 -47.04 29.61
CA PHE A 995 -53.89 -48.20 29.58
C PHE A 995 -53.41 -49.24 28.57
N THR A 996 -53.70 -50.51 28.83
CA THR A 996 -53.32 -51.60 27.93
C THR A 996 -54.40 -51.81 26.88
N ASN A 997 -54.05 -51.58 25.63
CA ASN A 997 -54.85 -51.97 24.47
C ASN A 997 -54.69 -53.48 24.21
N HIS A 998 -55.77 -54.10 23.74
CA HIS A 998 -55.79 -55.50 23.35
C HIS A 998 -56.38 -55.64 21.94
N TYR A 999 -55.69 -56.38 21.07
CA TYR A 999 -56.17 -56.70 19.73
C TYR A 999 -56.01 -58.19 19.41
N LEU A 1000 -57.10 -58.80 18.94
CA LEU A 1000 -57.13 -60.20 18.52
C LEU A 1000 -56.93 -60.30 17.00
N ASP A 1001 -55.77 -60.74 16.54
CA ASP A 1001 -55.56 -60.98 15.11
C ASP A 1001 -56.12 -62.36 14.72
N ARG A 1002 -57.37 -62.35 14.23
CA ARG A 1002 -58.07 -63.57 13.77
C ARG A 1002 -57.63 -64.05 12.39
N LEU A 1003 -56.78 -63.30 11.68
CA LEU A 1003 -56.43 -63.53 10.28
C LEU A 1003 -54.93 -63.82 10.06
N GLY A 1004 -54.09 -63.68 11.09
CA GLY A 1004 -52.63 -63.79 10.97
C GLY A 1004 -52.07 -65.17 11.34
N THR A 1005 -51.48 -65.87 10.37
CA THR A 1005 -50.46 -66.91 10.62
C THR A 1005 -49.12 -66.41 10.09
N ASN A 1006 -48.12 -66.28 10.96
CA ASN A 1006 -46.79 -65.70 10.68
C ASN A 1006 -46.84 -64.23 10.24
N ARG A 1007 -46.85 -63.30 11.20
CA ARG A 1007 -46.72 -61.85 10.96
C ARG A 1007 -45.74 -61.27 11.98
N LEU A 1008 -45.03 -60.22 11.60
CA LEU A 1008 -44.33 -59.34 12.54
C LEU A 1008 -45.22 -58.12 12.78
N TYR A 1009 -45.23 -57.64 14.02
CA TYR A 1009 -46.07 -56.53 14.44
C TYR A 1009 -45.22 -55.41 15.02
N ARG A 1010 -45.69 -54.17 14.84
CA ARG A 1010 -45.21 -53.02 15.59
C ARG A 1010 -46.37 -52.15 15.97
N VAL A 1011 -46.19 -51.38 17.04
CA VAL A 1011 -47.10 -50.31 17.39
C VAL A 1011 -46.39 -49.01 17.10
N ARG A 1012 -47.07 -48.13 16.36
CA ARG A 1012 -46.67 -46.74 16.16
C ARG A 1012 -47.60 -45.87 16.99
N VAL A 1013 -47.03 -45.09 17.89
CA VAL A 1013 -47.76 -44.12 18.69
C VAL A 1013 -47.56 -42.75 18.06
N HIS A 1014 -48.64 -42.10 17.69
CA HIS A 1014 -48.65 -40.74 17.19
C HIS A 1014 -49.39 -39.87 18.20
N VAL A 1015 -48.67 -39.01 18.90
CA VAL A 1015 -49.26 -37.97 19.74
C VAL A 1015 -49.55 -36.80 18.82
N GLN A 1016 -50.82 -36.42 18.69
CA GLN A 1016 -51.15 -35.18 18.01
C GLN A 1016 -50.70 -34.02 18.93
N ASP A 1017 -49.83 -33.15 18.41
CA ASP A 1017 -49.38 -31.92 19.09
C ASP A 1017 -50.61 -31.12 19.56
N PRO A 1018 -50.66 -30.59 20.80
CA PRO A 1018 -51.74 -29.71 21.24
C PRO A 1018 -51.98 -28.51 20.33
#